data_AF-A0A0M6Z849-F1
#
_entry.id   AF-A0A0M6Z849-F1
#
_cell.length_a   1.000
_cell.length_b   1.000
_cell.length_c   1.000
_cell.angle_alpha   90.00
_cell.angle_beta   90.00
_cell.angle_gamma   90.00
#
_symmetry.space_group_name_H-M   'P 1'
#
loop_
_entity.id
_entity.type
_entity.pdbx_description
1 polymer ?
#
loop_
_entity_poly.entity_id
_entity_poly.type
_entity_poly.pdbx_seq_one_letter_code
_entity_poly.pdbx_strand_id
1 'polypeptide(L)'
;MKEIELRLALVLYGGVSLAIYMHGVSREILNLVRASSFRLDRNGGNSNDCETHPLQPVQCAYQDLLDLLSGVADIRVVVDAIAGASAGGVNGIMLARAIAHDLPLESHSEMWLENADVTRLSRPQSGLSRYLKLSISPVLDQLISTRLNKQIESVETREKLRQFMQARWFSPPFSGERFISWMLDACRKMENGDDSERTLIPRGQTLNLFVTITDYNGVKRRILLDDPAYVEEWDHRRILNFRAVHRTPGYVDSQFDTDNIPELVFTARATSSFPGAFPPATVAEMERVLSRKGVAWPYRDDFLGRELCLTPETMAQHCFVDGSVVMNKPFAPVIEIIEERPAAREVARRLIYVDPAPVDVSETREGPLELPGFFRVILASLAHIPRNEPIGDDLKELEQNNRRSRWLSQLIDATGPVVEQAVSSLLPTRRAITAEVLSRCRRDATTTAFEQAGFAFLNYQSLKLHALAERLAGLTGRISRSPDVQMREEAALSLFSRHFNKLAADSEDGLGRTDPHIVALLRGLDVDYRIRRLRFAIRKLNGFYHADKDSMLPPPDANALDYLKGILYEQIDHLGWRWTDRFFGGKSQELSEAFLTTAAGSQYGAEDHVEPLLDSLTKMMGLADLDRLHDELFAETARDLLDRDRHMSLLRSYIGFGFYDLITFPVLQRNDFSEVTEILVDRISPRDADSLYTEGFELKGKSLNAFGAFFNRSWREHDYLWGRLNAADRLVSIVLSAAGEGVLPQPQVNQARARIFLAILQEEREKLLTIPEEIDRVDDLIRSIYPDFAHVEEEA
;
A
#
# COMPACT_ATOMS: atom_id res chain seq x y z
N MET A 1 3.51 15.07 24.11
CA MET A 1 2.24 14.50 23.64
C MET A 1 2.58 13.38 22.68
N LYS A 2 1.83 12.26 22.65
CA LYS A 2 2.19 11.10 21.83
C LYS A 2 1.81 11.34 20.37
N GLU A 3 2.76 11.51 19.46
CA GLU A 3 2.45 11.65 18.02
C GLU A 3 2.42 10.27 17.35
N ILE A 4 1.26 9.86 16.83
CA ILE A 4 1.06 8.57 16.18
C ILE A 4 0.71 8.77 14.71
N GLU A 5 1.47 8.15 13.82
CA GLU A 5 1.09 7.98 12.42
C GLU A 5 0.31 6.66 12.25
N LEU A 6 -1.00 6.76 12.05
CA LEU A 6 -1.85 5.64 11.66
C LEU A 6 -1.71 5.41 10.15
N ARG A 7 -0.96 4.38 9.78
CA ARG A 7 -0.64 4.07 8.37
C ARG A 7 -1.51 2.96 7.83
N LEU A 8 -2.23 3.28 6.77
CA LEU A 8 -3.23 2.43 6.15
C LEU A 8 -2.71 1.86 4.84
N ALA A 9 -2.84 0.54 4.71
CA ALA A 9 -2.65 -0.23 3.50
C ALA A 9 -4.02 -0.75 3.07
N LEU A 10 -4.52 -0.34 1.90
CA LEU A 10 -5.89 -0.65 1.46
C LEU A 10 -5.89 -1.75 0.40
N VAL A 11 -6.78 -2.75 0.54
CA VAL A 11 -7.04 -3.77 -0.48
C VAL A 11 -8.52 -3.76 -0.85
N LEU A 12 -8.85 -3.33 -2.06
CA LEU A 12 -10.21 -3.22 -2.58
C LEU A 12 -10.52 -4.40 -3.50
N TYR A 13 -11.43 -5.28 -3.09
CA TYR A 13 -11.78 -6.46 -3.88
C TYR A 13 -12.53 -6.10 -5.17
N GLY A 14 -12.60 -7.01 -6.12
CA GLY A 14 -13.55 -6.92 -7.22
C GLY A 14 -14.97 -7.28 -6.79
N GLY A 15 -15.97 -6.71 -7.46
CA GLY A 15 -17.37 -6.88 -7.06
C GLY A 15 -18.42 -6.33 -8.00
N VAL A 16 -18.11 -6.09 -9.28
CA VAL A 16 -19.05 -5.56 -10.30
C VAL A 16 -19.84 -4.35 -9.77
N SER A 17 -21.14 -4.48 -9.43
CA SER A 17 -21.96 -3.36 -8.97
C SER A 17 -21.75 -3.00 -7.50
N LEU A 18 -21.10 -3.88 -6.73
CA LEU A 18 -20.60 -3.60 -5.38
C LEU A 18 -19.47 -2.54 -5.39
N ALA A 19 -19.00 -2.12 -6.56
CA ALA A 19 -18.18 -0.91 -6.72
C ALA A 19 -18.78 0.30 -6.00
N ILE A 20 -20.11 0.39 -5.97
CA ILE A 20 -20.84 1.53 -5.42
C ILE A 20 -20.73 1.56 -3.89
N TYR A 21 -20.79 0.39 -3.25
CA TYR A 21 -20.48 0.24 -1.83
C TYR A 21 -19.03 0.63 -1.52
N MET A 22 -18.07 0.09 -2.27
CA MET A 22 -16.65 0.41 -2.09
C MET A 22 -16.34 1.90 -2.34
N HIS A 23 -17.11 2.56 -3.19
CA HIS A 23 -17.00 4.00 -3.41
C HIS A 23 -17.40 4.78 -2.15
N GLY A 24 -18.49 4.39 -1.48
CA GLY A 24 -18.86 4.93 -0.17
C GLY A 24 -17.74 4.74 0.86
N VAL A 25 -17.12 3.56 0.90
CA VAL A 25 -15.95 3.29 1.77
C VAL A 25 -14.77 4.20 1.43
N SER A 26 -14.47 4.38 0.15
CA SER A 26 -13.35 5.22 -0.32
C SER A 26 -13.54 6.68 0.07
N ARG A 27 -14.79 7.18 0.03
CA ARG A 27 -15.11 8.56 0.44
C ARG A 27 -14.86 8.79 1.93
N GLU A 28 -15.19 7.84 2.79
CA GLU A 28 -14.94 7.98 4.24
C GLU A 28 -13.47 7.89 4.60
N ILE A 29 -12.70 7.03 3.91
CA ILE A 29 -11.24 7.01 4.06
C ILE A 29 -10.63 8.36 3.70
N LEU A 30 -11.05 8.95 2.57
CA LEU A 30 -10.60 10.29 2.16
C LEU A 30 -10.97 11.35 3.19
N ASN A 31 -12.21 11.34 3.70
CA ASN A 31 -12.69 12.29 4.69
C ASN A 31 -11.87 12.23 5.99
N LEU A 32 -11.53 11.04 6.48
CA LEU A 32 -10.69 10.87 7.66
C LEU A 32 -9.25 11.38 7.43
N VAL A 33 -8.64 11.04 6.28
CA VAL A 33 -7.28 11.49 5.92
C VAL A 33 -7.22 13.01 5.81
N ARG A 34 -8.23 13.64 5.18
CA ARG A 34 -8.39 15.10 5.11
C ARG A 34 -8.53 15.70 6.49
N ALA A 35 -9.50 15.24 7.29
CA ALA A 35 -9.73 15.75 8.65
C ALA A 35 -8.44 15.71 9.50
N SER A 36 -7.68 14.62 9.41
CA SER A 36 -6.39 14.49 10.07
C SER A 36 -5.32 15.46 9.53
N SER A 37 -5.32 15.77 8.23
CA SER A 37 -4.35 16.67 7.59
C SER A 37 -4.58 18.12 8.00
N PHE A 38 -5.80 18.61 7.80
CA PHE A 38 -6.19 19.97 8.12
C PHE A 38 -6.01 20.28 9.61
N ARG A 39 -6.28 19.31 10.48
CA ARG A 39 -6.05 19.45 11.93
C ARG A 39 -4.59 19.75 12.27
N LEU A 40 -3.63 19.10 11.61
CA LEU A 40 -2.20 19.32 11.86
C LEU A 40 -1.71 20.63 11.25
N ASP A 41 -2.20 21.00 10.06
CA ASP A 41 -1.86 22.28 9.42
C ASP A 41 -2.27 23.47 10.32
N ARG A 42 -3.44 23.37 10.98
CA ARG A 42 -3.92 24.34 11.98
C ARG A 42 -2.98 24.46 13.19
N ASN A 43 -2.46 23.34 13.69
CA ASN A 43 -1.56 23.32 14.85
C ASN A 43 -0.14 23.79 14.50
N GLY A 44 0.30 23.61 13.25
CA GLY A 44 1.65 23.97 12.77
C GLY A 44 1.85 25.44 12.37
N GLY A 45 0.84 26.31 12.55
CA GLY A 45 0.94 27.75 12.27
C GLY A 45 0.77 28.14 10.80
N ASN A 46 0.40 27.20 9.91
CA ASN A 46 0.02 27.48 8.51
C ASN A 46 -1.48 27.87 8.44
N SER A 47 -1.87 28.92 9.17
CA SER A 47 -3.27 29.35 9.31
C SER A 47 -3.90 29.90 8.02
N ASN A 48 -3.11 30.26 7.01
CA ASN A 48 -3.61 30.91 5.80
C ASN A 48 -4.36 29.96 4.84
N ASP A 49 -4.06 28.65 4.84
CA ASP A 49 -4.75 27.66 3.98
C ASP A 49 -6.03 27.10 4.63
N CYS A 50 -6.20 27.24 5.95
CA CYS A 50 -7.40 26.78 6.66
C CYS A 50 -8.61 27.68 6.44
N GLU A 51 -8.41 28.95 6.06
CA GLU A 51 -9.50 29.91 5.80
C GLU A 51 -10.10 29.78 4.40
N THR A 52 -9.40 29.15 3.45
CA THR A 52 -9.80 29.09 2.03
C THR A 52 -10.73 27.92 1.69
N HIS A 53 -10.71 26.81 2.45
CA HIS A 53 -11.62 25.67 2.23
C HIS A 53 -12.29 25.22 3.54
N PRO A 54 -13.56 25.61 3.79
CA PRO A 54 -14.28 25.13 4.96
C PRO A 54 -14.44 23.61 4.88
N LEU A 55 -14.07 22.92 5.96
CA LEU A 55 -14.24 21.47 6.08
C LEU A 55 -15.72 21.10 5.94
N GLN A 56 -15.97 20.01 5.21
CA GLN A 56 -17.32 19.45 5.10
C GLN A 56 -17.80 18.92 6.46
N PRO A 57 -19.12 18.84 6.72
CA PRO A 57 -19.65 18.40 8.02
C PRO A 57 -19.06 17.08 8.54
N VAL A 58 -18.89 16.10 7.65
CA VAL A 58 -18.30 14.79 8.00
C VAL A 58 -16.81 14.91 8.36
N GLN A 59 -16.07 15.78 7.68
CA GLN A 59 -14.67 16.03 7.98
C GLN A 59 -14.52 16.74 9.33
N CYS A 60 -15.42 17.68 9.65
CA CYS A 60 -15.50 18.28 10.99
C CYS A 60 -15.79 17.23 12.06
N ALA A 61 -16.73 16.31 11.82
CA ALA A 61 -17.04 15.24 12.77
C ALA A 61 -15.85 14.29 13.02
N TYR A 62 -15.07 13.97 11.98
CA TYR A 62 -13.82 13.23 12.14
C TYR A 62 -12.74 14.04 12.86
N GLN A 63 -12.65 15.35 12.59
CA GLN A 63 -11.74 16.25 13.30
C GLN A 63 -12.07 16.30 14.79
N ASP A 64 -13.35 16.41 15.16
CA ASP A 64 -13.82 16.36 16.55
C ASP A 64 -13.37 15.08 17.26
N LEU A 65 -13.48 13.92 16.60
CA LEU A 65 -12.97 12.65 17.15
C LEU A 65 -11.46 12.70 17.41
N LEU A 66 -10.68 13.25 16.47
CA LEU A 66 -9.23 13.39 16.62
C LEU A 66 -8.86 14.41 17.70
N ASP A 67 -9.64 15.49 17.84
CA ASP A 67 -9.47 16.50 18.88
C ASP A 67 -9.81 15.93 20.27
N LEU A 68 -10.82 15.04 20.39
CA LEU A 68 -11.08 14.30 21.63
C LEU A 68 -9.91 13.42 22.06
N LEU A 69 -9.18 12.84 21.09
CA LEU A 69 -8.00 12.00 21.35
C LEU A 69 -6.73 12.80 21.64
N SER A 70 -6.71 14.09 21.31
CA SER A 70 -5.52 14.94 21.44
C SER A 70 -4.91 14.95 22.85
N GLY A 71 -5.73 14.81 23.89
CA GLY A 71 -5.26 14.72 25.28
C GLY A 71 -4.36 13.50 25.57
N VAL A 72 -4.42 12.48 24.71
CA VAL A 72 -3.66 11.21 24.85
C VAL A 72 -2.69 11.02 23.70
N ALA A 73 -3.16 11.13 22.45
CA ALA A 73 -2.35 10.97 21.26
C ALA A 73 -2.78 11.93 20.14
N ASP A 74 -1.79 12.54 19.50
CA ASP A 74 -1.96 13.30 18.27
C ASP A 74 -1.84 12.36 17.06
N ILE A 75 -2.97 12.05 16.43
CA ILE A 75 -3.04 11.01 15.39
C ILE A 75 -3.04 11.62 13.98
N ARG A 76 -2.04 11.24 13.18
CA ARG A 76 -1.94 11.49 11.74
C ARG A 76 -2.33 10.24 10.95
N VAL A 77 -3.45 10.28 10.23
CA VAL A 77 -3.87 9.19 9.35
C VAL A 77 -3.25 9.36 7.96
N VAL A 78 -2.60 8.33 7.46
CA VAL A 78 -1.90 8.31 6.18
C VAL A 78 -2.21 7.03 5.43
N VAL A 79 -2.40 7.10 4.11
CA VAL A 79 -2.53 5.92 3.24
C VAL A 79 -1.21 5.72 2.49
N ASP A 80 -0.52 4.61 2.77
CA ASP A 80 0.78 4.29 2.15
C ASP A 80 0.63 3.57 0.80
N ALA A 81 -0.38 2.69 0.73
CA ALA A 81 -0.58 1.79 -0.39
C ALA A 81 -2.07 1.49 -0.59
N ILE A 82 -2.47 1.36 -1.86
CA ILE A 82 -3.79 0.95 -2.28
C ILE A 82 -3.61 -0.15 -3.31
N ALA A 83 -4.29 -1.28 -3.17
CA ALA A 83 -4.40 -2.28 -4.22
C ALA A 83 -5.85 -2.58 -4.56
N GLY A 84 -6.13 -2.82 -5.83
CA GLY A 84 -7.49 -3.12 -6.27
C GLY A 84 -7.58 -3.98 -7.52
N ALA A 85 -8.67 -4.74 -7.60
CA ALA A 85 -9.05 -5.53 -8.77
C ALA A 85 -10.46 -5.14 -9.23
N SER A 86 -10.70 -5.11 -10.55
CA SER A 86 -12.03 -4.82 -11.10
C SER A 86 -12.59 -3.48 -10.61
N ALA A 87 -13.85 -3.48 -10.16
CA ALA A 87 -14.50 -2.43 -9.39
C ALA A 87 -13.62 -1.79 -8.31
N GLY A 88 -12.90 -2.60 -7.52
CA GLY A 88 -11.99 -2.12 -6.49
C GLY A 88 -10.79 -1.38 -7.06
N GLY A 89 -10.28 -1.81 -8.22
CA GLY A 89 -9.23 -1.11 -8.96
C GLY A 89 -9.67 0.28 -9.44
N VAL A 90 -10.91 0.40 -9.94
CA VAL A 90 -11.48 1.69 -10.36
C VAL A 90 -11.59 2.67 -9.18
N ASN A 91 -12.13 2.23 -8.05
CA ASN A 91 -12.22 3.07 -6.85
C ASN A 91 -10.84 3.40 -6.27
N GLY A 92 -9.90 2.44 -6.30
CA GLY A 92 -8.52 2.65 -5.87
C GLY A 92 -7.80 3.71 -6.68
N ILE A 93 -7.98 3.75 -8.01
CA ILE A 93 -7.43 4.79 -8.89
C ILE A 93 -7.94 6.17 -8.50
N MET A 94 -9.26 6.31 -8.32
CA MET A 94 -9.87 7.60 -8.00
C MET A 94 -9.49 8.07 -6.58
N LEU A 95 -9.45 7.16 -5.61
CA LEU A 95 -8.99 7.44 -4.26
C LEU A 95 -7.51 7.82 -4.23
N ALA A 96 -6.65 7.10 -4.95
CA ALA A 96 -5.22 7.42 -5.01
C ALA A 96 -4.98 8.81 -5.60
N ARG A 97 -5.68 9.15 -6.69
CA ARG A 97 -5.64 10.49 -7.28
C ARG A 97 -6.13 11.56 -6.31
N ALA A 98 -7.22 11.31 -5.61
CA ALA A 98 -7.76 12.21 -4.59
C ALA A 98 -6.78 12.44 -3.43
N ILE A 99 -6.06 11.42 -2.99
CA ILE A 99 -5.05 11.54 -1.93
C ILE A 99 -3.81 12.28 -2.43
N ALA A 100 -3.35 11.97 -3.63
CA ALA A 100 -2.13 12.55 -4.19
C ALA A 100 -2.23 14.08 -4.38
N HIS A 101 -3.41 14.57 -4.77
CA HIS A 101 -3.62 15.98 -5.16
C HIS A 101 -4.75 16.68 -4.37
N ASP A 102 -5.14 16.12 -3.22
CA ASP A 102 -6.25 16.62 -2.39
C ASP A 102 -7.55 16.92 -3.17
N LEU A 103 -7.95 16.03 -4.07
CA LEU A 103 -9.09 16.26 -4.98
C LEU A 103 -10.44 15.71 -4.46
N PRO A 104 -11.56 16.40 -4.78
CA PRO A 104 -12.91 15.90 -4.49
C PRO A 104 -13.25 14.57 -5.18
N LEU A 105 -14.11 13.75 -4.58
CA LEU A 105 -14.63 12.49 -5.14
C LEU A 105 -16.09 12.61 -5.63
N GLU A 106 -16.65 13.82 -5.63
CA GLU A 106 -18.02 14.14 -6.01
C GLU A 106 -18.31 13.75 -7.46
N SER A 107 -17.40 14.06 -8.39
CA SER A 107 -17.55 13.70 -9.81
C SER A 107 -17.57 12.18 -10.03
N HIS A 108 -16.83 11.43 -9.22
CA HIS A 108 -16.84 9.96 -9.21
C HIS A 108 -18.16 9.42 -8.62
N SER A 109 -18.70 10.11 -7.60
CA SER A 109 -20.02 9.81 -7.03
C SER A 109 -21.13 10.00 -8.06
N GLU A 110 -21.13 11.13 -8.78
CA GLU A 110 -22.05 11.40 -9.90
C GLU A 110 -21.95 10.30 -10.98
N MET A 111 -20.72 9.92 -11.35
CA MET A 111 -20.51 8.86 -12.33
C MET A 111 -21.16 7.55 -11.89
N TRP A 112 -20.97 7.12 -10.64
CA TRP A 112 -21.59 5.89 -10.13
C TRP A 112 -23.11 5.99 -10.03
N LEU A 113 -23.65 7.08 -9.46
CA LEU A 113 -25.08 7.18 -9.21
C LEU A 113 -25.89 7.41 -10.49
N GLU A 114 -25.37 8.23 -11.41
CA GLU A 114 -26.07 8.60 -12.64
C GLU A 114 -25.73 7.69 -13.83
N ASN A 115 -24.45 7.35 -14.03
CA ASN A 115 -23.99 6.72 -15.26
C ASN A 115 -23.86 5.20 -15.14
N ALA A 116 -23.76 4.63 -13.93
CA ALA A 116 -23.77 3.19 -13.71
C ALA A 116 -25.17 2.57 -13.84
N ASP A 117 -25.90 3.01 -14.85
CA ASP A 117 -27.18 2.46 -15.29
C ASP A 117 -26.96 1.57 -16.51
N VAL A 118 -27.48 0.34 -16.48
CA VAL A 118 -27.37 -0.63 -17.58
C VAL A 118 -27.79 -0.02 -18.93
N THR A 119 -28.80 0.84 -18.96
CA THR A 119 -29.29 1.46 -20.19
C THR A 119 -28.31 2.47 -20.77
N ARG A 120 -27.66 3.27 -19.92
CA ARG A 120 -26.62 4.23 -20.31
C ARG A 120 -25.32 3.54 -20.68
N LEU A 121 -24.97 2.45 -19.99
CA LEU A 121 -23.81 1.62 -20.27
C LEU A 121 -23.95 0.83 -21.58
N SER A 122 -25.19 0.55 -22.01
CA SER A 122 -25.46 -0.27 -23.19
C SER A 122 -25.05 0.41 -24.51
N ARG A 123 -24.54 -0.38 -25.45
CA ARG A 123 -24.24 0.12 -26.81
C ARG A 123 -25.54 0.54 -27.53
N PRO A 124 -25.57 1.72 -28.20
CA PRO A 124 -26.75 2.15 -28.94
C PRO A 124 -27.09 1.14 -30.05
N GLN A 125 -28.38 0.77 -30.15
CA GLN A 125 -28.84 -0.19 -31.16
C GLN A 125 -28.89 0.48 -32.54
N SER A 126 -28.15 -0.05 -33.52
CA SER A 126 -28.21 0.42 -34.91
C SER A 126 -28.81 -0.64 -35.86
N GLY A 127 -29.81 -0.25 -36.66
CA GLY A 127 -30.20 -0.95 -37.91
C GLY A 127 -31.05 -2.24 -37.79
N LEU A 128 -31.05 -3.01 -38.89
CA LEU A 128 -31.87 -4.21 -39.21
C LEU A 128 -31.99 -5.27 -38.09
N SER A 129 -31.07 -5.29 -37.12
CA SER A 129 -31.14 -6.19 -35.95
C SER A 129 -32.35 -5.91 -35.04
N ARG A 130 -32.97 -4.73 -35.12
CA ARG A 130 -34.19 -4.38 -34.38
C ARG A 130 -35.43 -5.10 -34.93
N TYR A 131 -35.49 -5.29 -36.25
CA TYR A 131 -36.64 -5.89 -36.94
C TYR A 131 -36.65 -7.43 -36.87
N LEU A 132 -35.48 -8.06 -36.98
CA LEU A 132 -35.35 -9.53 -36.92
C LEU A 132 -35.64 -10.14 -35.53
N LYS A 133 -35.77 -9.32 -34.48
CA LYS A 133 -35.91 -9.76 -33.08
C LYS A 133 -37.34 -9.76 -32.53
N LEU A 134 -38.32 -9.22 -33.26
CA LEU A 134 -39.75 -9.26 -32.86
C LEU A 134 -40.32 -10.69 -32.77
N SER A 135 -39.70 -11.67 -33.41
CA SER A 135 -40.15 -13.06 -33.44
C SER A 135 -39.76 -13.90 -32.21
N ILE A 136 -38.83 -13.45 -31.36
CA ILE A 136 -38.33 -14.22 -30.18
C ILE A 136 -38.86 -13.62 -28.85
N SER A 137 -39.41 -12.40 -28.87
CA SER A 137 -39.96 -11.71 -27.68
C SER A 137 -40.99 -12.50 -26.87
N PRO A 138 -41.97 -13.24 -27.45
CA PRO A 138 -43.03 -13.85 -26.66
C PRO A 138 -42.55 -15.05 -25.80
N VAL A 139 -41.55 -15.81 -26.26
CA VAL A 139 -41.01 -16.97 -25.52
C VAL A 139 -40.12 -16.51 -24.35
N LEU A 140 -39.36 -15.44 -24.56
CA LEU A 140 -38.54 -14.80 -23.52
C LEU A 140 -39.42 -14.15 -22.45
N ASP A 141 -40.51 -13.48 -22.87
CA ASP A 141 -41.50 -12.90 -21.97
C ASP A 141 -42.17 -13.96 -21.08
N GLN A 142 -42.46 -15.14 -21.61
CA GLN A 142 -43.02 -16.27 -20.85
C GLN A 142 -42.02 -16.82 -19.81
N LEU A 143 -40.73 -16.90 -20.15
CA LEU A 143 -39.66 -17.40 -19.25
C LEU A 143 -39.32 -16.41 -18.12
N ILE A 144 -39.28 -15.11 -18.43
CA ILE A 144 -39.02 -14.05 -17.43
C ILE A 144 -40.20 -13.95 -16.46
N SER A 145 -41.44 -13.96 -16.98
CA SER A 145 -42.64 -13.80 -16.16
C SER A 145 -42.95 -15.00 -15.25
N THR A 146 -42.49 -16.21 -15.57
CA THR A 146 -42.77 -17.41 -14.75
C THR A 146 -41.69 -17.72 -13.71
N ARG A 147 -40.43 -17.31 -13.91
CA ARG A 147 -39.32 -17.59 -12.97
C ARG A 147 -38.81 -16.38 -12.17
N LEU A 148 -38.82 -15.17 -12.72
CA LEU A 148 -38.23 -13.97 -12.07
C LEU A 148 -39.28 -13.08 -11.37
N ASN A 149 -40.57 -13.21 -11.70
CA ASN A 149 -41.63 -12.42 -11.07
C ASN A 149 -41.81 -12.67 -9.56
N LYS A 150 -41.25 -13.76 -9.01
CA LYS A 150 -41.31 -14.05 -7.56
C LYS A 150 -40.23 -13.36 -6.72
N GLN A 151 -39.19 -12.77 -7.34
CA GLN A 151 -38.02 -12.23 -6.60
C GLN A 151 -37.74 -10.75 -6.87
N ILE A 152 -38.40 -10.09 -7.83
CA ILE A 152 -38.10 -8.69 -8.20
C ILE A 152 -39.38 -7.87 -8.08
N GLU A 153 -39.52 -7.06 -7.03
CA GLU A 153 -40.70 -6.21 -6.79
C GLU A 153 -40.73 -4.93 -7.65
N SER A 154 -39.58 -4.32 -7.93
CA SER A 154 -39.51 -3.03 -8.63
C SER A 154 -39.79 -3.12 -10.13
N VAL A 155 -40.67 -2.26 -10.65
CA VAL A 155 -41.04 -2.17 -12.08
C VAL A 155 -39.84 -1.78 -12.96
N GLU A 156 -39.02 -0.83 -12.51
CA GLU A 156 -37.81 -0.34 -13.23
C GLU A 156 -36.82 -1.48 -13.52
N THR A 157 -36.49 -2.30 -12.51
CA THR A 157 -35.58 -3.44 -12.66
C THR A 157 -36.12 -4.46 -13.66
N ARG A 158 -37.44 -4.73 -13.67
CA ARG A 158 -38.05 -5.66 -14.63
C ARG A 158 -37.94 -5.15 -16.07
N GLU A 159 -38.22 -3.86 -16.30
CA GLU A 159 -38.13 -3.26 -17.64
C GLU A 159 -36.69 -3.22 -18.16
N LYS A 160 -35.73 -2.85 -17.31
CA LYS A 160 -34.31 -2.82 -17.69
C LYS A 160 -33.73 -4.21 -17.88
N LEU A 161 -34.08 -5.18 -17.03
CA LEU A 161 -33.70 -6.57 -17.22
C LEU A 161 -34.26 -7.13 -18.54
N ARG A 162 -35.51 -6.77 -18.88
CA ARG A 162 -36.12 -7.12 -20.17
C ARG A 162 -35.33 -6.52 -21.34
N GLN A 163 -34.98 -5.23 -21.29
CA GLN A 163 -34.15 -4.59 -22.32
C GLN A 163 -32.74 -5.22 -22.41
N PHE A 164 -32.13 -5.55 -21.27
CA PHE A 164 -30.82 -6.20 -21.19
C PHE A 164 -30.84 -7.60 -21.81
N MET A 165 -31.82 -8.43 -21.47
CA MET A 165 -31.97 -9.77 -22.04
C MET A 165 -32.32 -9.73 -23.55
N GLN A 166 -32.94 -8.65 -24.02
CA GLN A 166 -33.19 -8.40 -25.45
C GLN A 166 -31.95 -7.88 -26.21
N ALA A 167 -30.90 -7.44 -25.51
CA ALA A 167 -29.62 -7.08 -26.11
C ALA A 167 -28.97 -8.31 -26.80
N ARG A 168 -27.92 -8.12 -27.61
CA ARG A 168 -27.33 -9.21 -28.41
C ARG A 168 -26.91 -10.38 -27.51
N TRP A 169 -27.57 -11.54 -27.66
CA TRP A 169 -27.31 -12.79 -26.94
C TRP A 169 -25.82 -13.25 -27.01
N PHE A 170 -25.04 -12.69 -27.94
CA PHE A 170 -23.64 -13.06 -28.20
C PHE A 170 -22.65 -11.88 -28.21
N SER A 171 -23.00 -10.71 -27.65
CA SER A 171 -22.04 -9.60 -27.55
C SER A 171 -22.12 -8.93 -26.19
N PRO A 172 -20.99 -8.52 -25.59
CA PRO A 172 -21.00 -7.84 -24.30
C PRO A 172 -21.94 -6.63 -24.33
N PRO A 173 -22.84 -6.51 -23.35
CA PRO A 173 -23.90 -5.51 -23.34
C PRO A 173 -23.34 -4.09 -23.15
N PHE A 174 -22.23 -3.94 -22.41
CA PHE A 174 -21.68 -2.63 -22.04
C PHE A 174 -20.63 -2.12 -23.03
N SER A 175 -20.58 -0.79 -23.18
CA SER A 175 -19.70 -0.10 -24.10
C SER A 175 -18.42 0.39 -23.41
N GLY A 176 -17.29 -0.24 -23.69
CA GLY A 176 -15.97 0.19 -23.19
C GLY A 176 -15.64 1.65 -23.56
N GLU A 177 -15.87 2.06 -24.80
CA GLU A 177 -15.66 3.45 -25.24
C GLU A 177 -16.48 4.50 -24.44
N ARG A 178 -17.69 4.13 -23.96
CA ARG A 178 -18.50 5.04 -23.10
C ARG A 178 -17.92 5.11 -21.70
N PHE A 179 -17.52 3.97 -21.16
CA PHE A 179 -16.88 3.91 -19.85
C PHE A 179 -15.58 4.72 -19.81
N ILE A 180 -14.71 4.59 -20.82
CA ILE A 180 -13.50 5.43 -20.99
C ILE A 180 -13.89 6.91 -21.00
N SER A 181 -14.90 7.29 -21.79
CA SER A 181 -15.36 8.68 -21.86
C SER A 181 -15.78 9.21 -20.49
N TRP A 182 -16.56 8.45 -19.73
CA TRP A 182 -17.04 8.87 -18.42
C TRP A 182 -15.91 8.98 -17.40
N MET A 183 -14.96 8.04 -17.39
CA MET A 183 -13.80 8.11 -16.52
C MET A 183 -12.92 9.32 -16.84
N LEU A 184 -12.67 9.61 -18.13
CA LEU A 184 -11.95 10.83 -18.55
C LEU A 184 -12.67 12.11 -18.07
N ASP A 185 -14.00 12.14 -18.21
CA ASP A 185 -14.81 13.28 -17.79
C ASP A 185 -14.84 13.43 -16.27
N ALA A 186 -14.89 12.32 -15.52
CA ALA A 186 -14.83 12.31 -14.05
C ALA A 186 -13.47 12.81 -13.55
N CYS A 187 -12.35 12.29 -14.08
CA CYS A 187 -11.00 12.73 -13.70
C CYS A 187 -10.79 14.23 -13.97
N ARG A 188 -11.26 14.74 -15.11
CA ARG A 188 -11.18 16.18 -15.42
C ARG A 188 -12.05 17.03 -14.50
N LYS A 189 -13.26 16.57 -14.20
CA LYS A 189 -14.15 17.28 -13.26
C LYS A 189 -13.56 17.37 -11.84
N MET A 190 -12.72 16.42 -11.43
CA MET A 190 -12.04 16.50 -10.12
C MET A 190 -11.14 17.73 -10.01
N GLU A 191 -10.61 18.23 -11.13
CA GLU A 191 -9.67 19.37 -11.16
C GLU A 191 -10.35 20.73 -11.26
N ASN A 192 -11.57 20.78 -11.79
CA ASN A 192 -12.29 22.03 -12.07
C ASN A 192 -12.69 22.85 -10.82
N GLY A 193 -12.26 22.44 -9.62
CA GLY A 193 -12.66 23.03 -8.34
C GLY A 193 -11.51 23.50 -7.44
N ASP A 194 -10.25 23.20 -7.73
CA ASP A 194 -9.14 23.56 -6.84
C ASP A 194 -7.82 23.73 -7.62
N ASP A 195 -7.29 24.96 -7.64
CA ASP A 195 -5.94 25.31 -8.17
C ASP A 195 -4.84 25.04 -7.11
N SER A 196 -5.17 24.22 -6.12
CA SER A 196 -4.35 23.95 -4.95
C SER A 196 -3.31 22.88 -5.29
N GLU A 197 -2.02 23.25 -5.29
CA GLU A 197 -0.87 22.32 -5.35
C GLU A 197 -0.76 21.42 -4.09
N ARG A 198 -1.81 21.35 -3.26
CA ARG A 198 -1.81 20.59 -2.00
C ARG A 198 -1.86 19.09 -2.23
N THR A 199 -1.28 18.38 -1.29
CA THR A 199 -1.27 16.92 -1.24
C THR A 199 -1.60 16.43 0.16
N LEU A 200 -2.29 15.29 0.25
CA LEU A 200 -2.51 14.60 1.52
C LEU A 200 -1.35 13.65 1.85
N ILE A 201 -0.39 13.45 0.94
CA ILE A 201 0.81 12.66 1.17
C ILE A 201 1.75 13.47 2.08
N PRO A 202 2.18 12.94 3.24
CA PRO A 202 3.14 13.65 4.09
C PRO A 202 4.50 13.83 3.40
N ARG A 203 5.25 14.86 3.80
CA ARG A 203 6.58 15.14 3.26
C ARG A 203 7.51 13.94 3.44
N GLY A 204 8.26 13.60 2.39
CA GLY A 204 9.19 12.46 2.38
C GLY A 204 8.51 11.09 2.27
N GLN A 205 7.18 11.04 2.13
CA GLN A 205 6.43 9.80 2.00
C GLN A 205 5.98 9.56 0.56
N THR A 206 5.45 8.37 0.33
CA THR A 206 5.04 7.88 -0.99
C THR A 206 3.70 7.19 -0.88
N LEU A 207 2.81 7.49 -1.82
CA LEU A 207 1.60 6.70 -2.09
C LEU A 207 1.88 5.75 -3.26
N ASN A 208 1.59 4.47 -3.08
CA ASN A 208 1.61 3.48 -4.16
C ASN A 208 0.20 2.96 -4.46
N LEU A 209 -0.12 2.80 -5.74
CA LEU A 209 -1.35 2.17 -6.22
C LEU A 209 -1.00 0.95 -7.08
N PHE A 210 -1.59 -0.19 -6.73
CA PHE A 210 -1.48 -1.43 -7.49
C PHE A 210 -2.83 -1.83 -8.08
N VAL A 211 -2.91 -1.96 -9.40
CA VAL A 211 -4.14 -2.39 -10.06
C VAL A 211 -3.89 -3.68 -10.82
N THR A 212 -4.70 -4.69 -10.54
CA THR A 212 -4.57 -5.99 -11.21
C THR A 212 -5.32 -5.99 -12.54
N ILE A 213 -4.69 -6.50 -13.58
CA ILE A 213 -5.32 -6.80 -14.86
C ILE A 213 -4.88 -8.18 -15.33
N THR A 214 -5.69 -8.79 -16.20
CA THR A 214 -5.36 -10.07 -16.81
C THR A 214 -5.05 -9.85 -18.28
N ASP A 215 -3.84 -10.18 -18.72
CA ASP A 215 -3.50 -10.26 -20.13
C ASP A 215 -4.03 -11.58 -20.70
N TYR A 216 -5.00 -11.51 -21.62
CA TYR A 216 -5.61 -12.71 -22.19
C TYR A 216 -4.61 -13.57 -22.96
N ASN A 217 -3.65 -12.92 -23.62
CA ASN A 217 -2.63 -13.60 -24.41
C ASN A 217 -1.50 -14.12 -23.54
N GLY A 218 -1.23 -13.42 -22.42
CA GLY A 218 -0.17 -13.75 -21.48
C GLY A 218 1.23 -13.55 -22.06
N VAL A 219 2.24 -13.64 -21.19
CA VAL A 219 3.65 -13.62 -21.62
C VAL A 219 4.34 -14.86 -21.08
N LYS A 220 5.12 -15.51 -21.94
CA LYS A 220 5.94 -16.65 -21.53
C LYS A 220 7.04 -16.19 -20.57
N ARG A 221 7.09 -16.81 -19.40
CA ARG A 221 8.20 -16.69 -18.44
C ARG A 221 9.00 -17.99 -18.43
N ARG A 222 10.31 -17.85 -18.28
CA ARG A 222 11.22 -18.98 -18.08
C ARG A 222 11.58 -19.04 -16.61
N ILE A 223 11.24 -20.15 -15.98
CA ILE A 223 11.60 -20.43 -14.59
C ILE A 223 12.73 -21.46 -14.64
N LEU A 224 13.87 -21.11 -14.04
CA LEU A 224 15.01 -22.02 -13.93
C LEU A 224 14.67 -23.18 -12.99
N LEU A 225 15.09 -24.36 -13.39
CA LEU A 225 14.86 -25.61 -12.69
C LEU A 225 16.17 -26.42 -12.69
N ASP A 226 16.29 -27.39 -11.78
CA ASP A 226 17.47 -28.26 -11.70
C ASP A 226 17.52 -29.25 -12.88
N ASP A 227 16.40 -29.94 -13.15
CA ASP A 227 16.20 -30.75 -14.36
C ASP A 227 14.70 -30.79 -14.70
N PRO A 228 14.27 -30.32 -15.90
CA PRO A 228 15.06 -29.70 -16.97
C PRO A 228 15.64 -28.33 -16.54
N ALA A 229 16.61 -27.78 -17.28
CA ALA A 229 17.24 -26.49 -16.91
C ALA A 229 16.25 -25.32 -16.81
N TYR A 230 15.10 -25.39 -17.49
CA TYR A 230 14.02 -24.42 -17.36
C TYR A 230 12.67 -25.02 -17.71
N VAL A 231 11.60 -24.41 -17.19
CA VAL A 231 10.22 -24.57 -17.66
C VAL A 231 9.71 -23.25 -18.22
N GLU A 232 8.95 -23.31 -19.31
CA GLU A 232 8.20 -22.16 -19.83
C GLU A 232 6.77 -22.20 -19.28
N GLU A 233 6.37 -21.14 -18.60
CA GLU A 233 5.01 -20.95 -18.09
C GLU A 233 4.39 -19.68 -18.69
N TRP A 234 3.09 -19.71 -18.95
CA TRP A 234 2.35 -18.53 -19.40
C TRP A 234 1.89 -17.72 -18.18
N ASP A 235 2.43 -16.51 -18.02
CA ASP A 235 1.96 -15.59 -16.99
C ASP A 235 0.97 -14.58 -17.59
N HIS A 236 -0.30 -14.72 -17.21
CA HIS A 236 -1.39 -13.85 -17.59
C HIS A 236 -1.60 -12.69 -16.60
N ARG A 237 -0.94 -12.70 -15.43
CA ARG A 237 -1.08 -11.68 -14.40
C ARG A 237 -0.30 -10.44 -14.77
N ARG A 238 -0.92 -9.26 -14.65
CA ARG A 238 -0.20 -7.98 -14.66
C ARG A 238 -0.66 -7.15 -13.47
N ILE A 239 0.30 -6.56 -12.76
CA ILE A 239 0.05 -5.61 -11.67
C ILE A 239 0.63 -4.30 -12.15
N LEU A 240 -0.24 -3.34 -12.44
CA LEU A 240 0.18 -2.00 -12.85
C LEU A 240 0.44 -1.17 -11.59
N ASN A 241 1.59 -0.50 -11.53
CA ASN A 241 2.00 0.28 -10.37
C ASN A 241 2.05 1.78 -10.70
N PHE A 242 1.39 2.59 -9.88
CA PHE A 242 1.44 4.05 -9.95
C PHE A 242 1.92 4.62 -8.62
N ARG A 243 2.79 5.62 -8.69
CA ARG A 243 3.43 6.23 -7.53
C ARG A 243 3.24 7.74 -7.50
N ALA A 244 3.04 8.28 -6.30
CA ALA A 244 3.24 9.69 -6.01
C ALA A 244 4.18 9.88 -4.83
N VAL A 245 5.15 10.77 -4.97
CA VAL A 245 6.17 11.06 -3.97
C VAL A 245 6.14 12.53 -3.62
N HIS A 246 5.96 12.84 -2.34
CA HIS A 246 6.09 14.20 -1.85
C HIS A 246 7.56 14.46 -1.50
N ARG A 247 8.30 15.10 -2.40
CA ARG A 247 9.74 15.35 -2.29
C ARG A 247 10.03 16.68 -1.62
N THR A 248 11.16 16.78 -0.91
CA THR A 248 11.69 18.05 -0.39
C THR A 248 12.39 18.82 -1.53
N PRO A 249 12.08 20.10 -1.81
CA PRO A 249 11.47 21.12 -0.94
C PRO A 249 9.96 21.40 -1.20
N GLY A 250 9.11 20.36 -1.27
CA GLY A 250 7.65 20.50 -1.23
C GLY A 250 6.92 20.29 -2.56
N TYR A 251 7.55 19.67 -3.57
CA TYR A 251 6.88 19.32 -4.83
C TYR A 251 6.44 17.85 -4.82
N VAL A 252 5.34 17.56 -5.52
CA VAL A 252 4.84 16.20 -5.68
C VAL A 252 5.23 15.68 -7.06
N ASP A 253 6.03 14.62 -7.08
CA ASP A 253 6.35 13.85 -8.28
C ASP A 253 5.28 12.76 -8.40
N SER A 254 4.27 12.98 -9.25
CA SER A 254 3.03 12.21 -9.26
C SER A 254 2.70 11.58 -10.61
N GLN A 255 2.51 10.26 -10.62
CA GLN A 255 1.86 9.57 -11.74
C GLN A 255 0.33 9.69 -11.69
N PHE A 256 -0.21 10.48 -10.77
CA PHE A 256 -1.62 10.82 -10.69
C PHE A 256 -1.93 12.24 -11.20
N ASP A 257 -1.01 12.87 -11.92
CA ASP A 257 -1.24 14.17 -12.56
C ASP A 257 -2.23 14.10 -13.75
N THR A 258 -2.59 15.28 -14.27
CA THR A 258 -3.40 15.49 -15.50
C THR A 258 -2.87 14.71 -16.70
N ASP A 259 -1.57 14.80 -16.95
CA ASP A 259 -0.92 14.20 -18.11
C ASP A 259 -0.95 12.66 -18.08
N ASN A 260 -1.10 12.07 -16.88
CA ASN A 260 -1.17 10.63 -16.65
C ASN A 260 -2.60 10.09 -16.63
N ILE A 261 -3.64 10.95 -16.72
CA ILE A 261 -5.06 10.53 -16.76
C ILE A 261 -5.31 9.40 -17.79
N PRO A 262 -4.76 9.44 -19.03
CA PRO A 262 -4.99 8.36 -20.00
C PRO A 262 -4.54 6.98 -19.49
N GLU A 263 -3.45 6.89 -18.74
CA GLU A 263 -2.92 5.63 -18.19
C GLU A 263 -3.81 5.09 -17.08
N LEU A 264 -4.24 5.99 -16.18
CA LEU A 264 -5.18 5.67 -15.11
C LEU A 264 -6.52 5.18 -15.68
N VAL A 265 -7.05 5.86 -16.71
CA VAL A 265 -8.32 5.47 -17.34
C VAL A 265 -8.18 4.17 -18.13
N PHE A 266 -7.07 3.97 -18.85
CA PHE A 266 -6.80 2.69 -19.51
C PHE A 266 -6.77 1.55 -18.49
N THR A 267 -6.08 1.76 -17.36
CA THR A 267 -5.98 0.79 -16.27
C THR A 267 -7.35 0.50 -15.66
N ALA A 268 -8.14 1.53 -15.36
CA ALA A 268 -9.52 1.40 -14.87
C ALA A 268 -10.40 0.60 -15.85
N ARG A 269 -10.27 0.88 -17.15
CA ARG A 269 -11.00 0.18 -18.22
C ARG A 269 -10.55 -1.28 -18.35
N ALA A 270 -9.25 -1.56 -18.27
CA ALA A 270 -8.70 -2.91 -18.36
C ALA A 270 -9.10 -3.75 -17.15
N THR A 271 -8.89 -3.25 -15.93
CA THR A 271 -9.21 -3.98 -14.70
C THR A 271 -10.71 -4.29 -14.58
N SER A 272 -11.60 -3.42 -15.08
CA SER A 272 -13.07 -3.62 -15.07
C SER A 272 -13.64 -4.33 -16.31
N SER A 273 -12.79 -4.92 -17.16
CA SER A 273 -13.20 -5.62 -18.39
C SER A 273 -13.83 -7.00 -18.12
N PHE A 274 -14.90 -7.04 -17.32
CA PHE A 274 -15.48 -8.29 -16.86
C PHE A 274 -16.05 -9.13 -18.02
N PRO A 275 -15.58 -10.37 -18.21
CA PRO A 275 -16.03 -11.25 -19.29
C PRO A 275 -17.55 -11.43 -19.31
N GLY A 276 -18.16 -11.14 -20.47
CA GLY A 276 -19.61 -11.21 -20.65
C GLY A 276 -20.35 -9.91 -20.34
N ALA A 277 -19.75 -8.97 -19.61
CA ALA A 277 -20.31 -7.63 -19.38
C ALA A 277 -19.66 -6.59 -20.31
N PHE A 278 -18.33 -6.58 -20.39
CA PHE A 278 -17.54 -5.73 -21.28
C PHE A 278 -16.76 -6.55 -22.31
N PRO A 279 -16.44 -5.96 -23.49
CA PRO A 279 -15.42 -6.53 -24.36
C PRO A 279 -14.03 -6.40 -23.71
N PRO A 280 -13.05 -7.26 -24.08
CA PRO A 280 -11.66 -7.07 -23.67
C PRO A 280 -11.19 -5.66 -24.03
N ALA A 281 -10.46 -5.01 -23.12
CA ALA A 281 -9.84 -3.72 -23.36
C ALA A 281 -8.66 -3.87 -24.33
N THR A 282 -8.48 -2.90 -25.21
CA THR A 282 -7.39 -2.85 -26.18
C THR A 282 -6.83 -1.43 -26.23
N VAL A 283 -5.53 -1.29 -26.53
CA VAL A 283 -4.91 0.03 -26.68
C VAL A 283 -5.58 0.83 -27.81
N ALA A 284 -5.92 0.16 -28.91
CA ALA A 284 -6.64 0.78 -30.02
C ALA A 284 -8.03 1.32 -29.64
N GLU A 285 -8.73 0.70 -28.68
CA GLU A 285 -10.00 1.25 -28.15
C GLU A 285 -9.75 2.60 -27.47
N MET A 286 -8.71 2.69 -26.64
CA MET A 286 -8.34 3.91 -25.92
C MET A 286 -7.93 5.03 -26.87
N GLU A 287 -7.07 4.74 -27.85
CA GLU A 287 -6.61 5.70 -28.85
C GLU A 287 -7.74 6.32 -29.66
N ARG A 288 -8.75 5.51 -30.04
CA ARG A 288 -9.93 6.03 -30.75
C ARG A 288 -10.71 7.01 -29.90
N VAL A 289 -10.89 6.74 -28.61
CA VAL A 289 -11.64 7.62 -27.71
C VAL A 289 -10.87 8.92 -27.45
N LEU A 290 -9.57 8.83 -27.17
CA LEU A 290 -8.70 9.99 -26.97
C LEU A 290 -8.66 10.88 -28.22
N SER A 291 -8.53 10.29 -29.40
CA SER A 291 -8.55 11.02 -30.68
C SER A 291 -9.87 11.77 -30.90
N ARG A 292 -11.02 11.14 -30.59
CA ARG A 292 -12.34 11.78 -30.71
C ARG A 292 -12.53 12.93 -29.72
N LYS A 293 -11.96 12.82 -28.52
CA LYS A 293 -12.03 13.86 -27.47
C LYS A 293 -10.92 14.92 -27.57
N GLY A 294 -9.98 14.77 -28.51
CA GLY A 294 -8.84 15.67 -28.66
C GLY A 294 -7.89 15.67 -27.46
N VAL A 295 -7.67 14.50 -26.85
CA VAL A 295 -6.82 14.33 -25.65
C VAL A 295 -5.50 13.68 -26.06
N ALA A 296 -4.37 14.24 -25.60
CA ALA A 296 -3.06 13.63 -25.81
C ALA A 296 -2.82 12.45 -24.84
N TRP A 297 -1.91 11.55 -25.20
CA TRP A 297 -1.39 10.50 -24.32
C TRP A 297 0.14 10.61 -24.26
N PRO A 298 0.69 11.55 -23.46
CA PRO A 298 2.11 11.93 -23.53
C PRO A 298 3.07 10.77 -23.25
N TYR A 299 2.77 9.95 -22.24
CA TYR A 299 3.66 8.90 -21.73
C TYR A 299 3.31 7.49 -22.24
N ARG A 300 2.52 7.40 -23.31
CA ARG A 300 2.00 6.14 -23.90
C ARG A 300 3.05 5.03 -24.02
N ASP A 301 4.15 5.31 -24.70
CA ASP A 301 5.14 4.29 -25.04
C ASP A 301 5.91 3.81 -23.79
N ASP A 302 6.17 4.73 -22.84
CA ASP A 302 6.78 4.39 -21.55
C ASP A 302 5.85 3.48 -20.74
N PHE A 303 4.56 3.84 -20.62
CA PHE A 303 3.57 3.05 -19.92
C PHE A 303 3.40 1.64 -20.51
N LEU A 304 3.23 1.54 -21.82
CA LEU A 304 3.03 0.24 -22.49
C LEU A 304 4.28 -0.64 -22.40
N GLY A 305 5.48 -0.06 -22.54
CA GLY A 305 6.74 -0.79 -22.43
C GLY A 305 7.04 -1.24 -20.99
N ARG A 306 6.89 -0.34 -20.02
CA ARG A 306 7.26 -0.56 -18.62
C ARG A 306 6.26 -1.45 -17.87
N GLU A 307 4.97 -1.14 -17.95
CA GLU A 307 3.96 -1.81 -17.13
C GLU A 307 3.40 -3.08 -17.80
N LEU A 308 3.37 -3.11 -19.14
CA LEU A 308 2.77 -4.21 -19.91
C LEU A 308 3.78 -5.06 -20.68
N CYS A 309 5.05 -4.64 -20.74
CA CYS A 309 6.09 -5.28 -21.55
C CYS A 309 5.71 -5.39 -23.04
N LEU A 310 4.99 -4.41 -23.58
CA LEU A 310 4.54 -4.39 -24.97
C LEU A 310 5.48 -3.59 -25.86
N THR A 311 5.71 -4.09 -27.08
CA THR A 311 6.39 -3.36 -28.16
C THR A 311 5.36 -2.90 -29.20
N PRO A 312 5.69 -1.92 -30.06
CA PRO A 312 4.79 -1.49 -31.14
C PRO A 312 4.29 -2.65 -32.02
N GLU A 313 5.09 -3.71 -32.20
CA GLU A 313 4.77 -4.89 -32.99
C GLU A 313 3.83 -5.87 -32.27
N THR A 314 3.96 -6.00 -30.94
CA THR A 314 3.14 -6.94 -30.15
C THR A 314 1.84 -6.31 -29.66
N MET A 315 1.78 -4.98 -29.51
CA MET A 315 0.63 -4.26 -28.95
C MET A 315 -0.72 -4.64 -29.59
N ALA A 316 -0.77 -4.85 -30.90
CA ALA A 316 -2.01 -5.21 -31.60
C ALA A 316 -2.51 -6.63 -31.30
N GLN A 317 -1.66 -7.47 -30.71
CA GLN A 317 -1.93 -8.89 -30.45
C GLN A 317 -2.46 -9.13 -29.03
N HIS A 318 -2.29 -8.16 -28.12
CA HIS A 318 -2.69 -8.28 -26.72
C HIS A 318 -4.04 -7.63 -26.45
N CYS A 319 -4.85 -8.30 -25.63
CA CYS A 319 -6.08 -7.73 -25.08
C CYS A 319 -6.19 -8.04 -23.60
N PHE A 320 -6.83 -7.13 -22.87
CA PHE A 320 -6.85 -7.15 -21.42
C PHE A 320 -8.26 -7.43 -20.92
N VAL A 321 -8.36 -8.33 -19.96
CA VAL A 321 -9.59 -8.68 -19.26
C VAL A 321 -9.46 -8.36 -17.78
N ASP A 322 -10.58 -8.47 -17.09
CA ASP A 322 -10.69 -8.10 -15.69
C ASP A 322 -9.64 -8.78 -14.80
N GLY A 323 -9.05 -8.01 -13.87
CA GLY A 323 -8.04 -8.50 -12.94
C GLY A 323 -8.54 -9.61 -12.02
N SER A 324 -9.84 -9.61 -11.69
CA SER A 324 -10.48 -10.65 -10.89
C SER A 324 -10.54 -12.03 -11.56
N VAL A 325 -10.24 -12.14 -12.85
CA VAL A 325 -10.16 -13.43 -13.55
C VAL A 325 -8.99 -14.25 -13.03
N VAL A 326 -7.84 -13.62 -12.80
CA VAL A 326 -6.62 -14.28 -12.28
C VAL A 326 -6.40 -13.96 -10.81
N MET A 327 -6.48 -12.68 -10.42
CA MET A 327 -6.12 -12.18 -9.11
C MET A 327 -7.07 -11.07 -8.66
N ASN A 328 -8.15 -11.50 -7.99
CA ASN A 328 -9.10 -10.59 -7.35
C ASN A 328 -8.56 -9.99 -6.04
N LYS A 329 -7.62 -10.72 -5.42
CA LYS A 329 -7.09 -10.67 -4.04
C LYS A 329 -5.70 -10.01 -3.83
N PRO A 330 -5.34 -8.77 -4.27
CA PRO A 330 -3.94 -8.35 -4.33
C PRO A 330 -3.33 -7.90 -2.98
N PHE A 331 -3.10 -8.82 -2.03
CA PHE A 331 -2.47 -8.50 -0.73
C PHE A 331 -0.94 -8.36 -0.82
N ALA A 332 -0.28 -9.31 -1.51
CA ALA A 332 1.18 -9.37 -1.61
C ALA A 332 1.88 -8.02 -1.89
N PRO A 333 1.52 -7.24 -2.93
CA PRO A 333 2.22 -5.98 -3.22
C PRO A 333 2.00 -4.91 -2.13
N VAL A 334 0.89 -4.99 -1.39
CA VAL A 334 0.59 -4.05 -0.31
C VAL A 334 1.37 -4.40 0.96
N ILE A 335 1.46 -5.70 1.28
CA ILE A 335 2.24 -6.20 2.42
C ILE A 335 3.72 -5.81 2.25
N GLU A 336 4.28 -6.03 1.07
CA GLU A 336 5.66 -5.67 0.75
C GLU A 336 5.93 -4.17 0.98
N ILE A 337 5.06 -3.30 0.48
CA ILE A 337 5.25 -1.85 0.66
C ILE A 337 5.09 -1.42 2.12
N ILE A 338 4.05 -1.86 2.84
CA ILE A 338 3.84 -1.39 4.22
C ILE A 338 4.93 -1.89 5.17
N GLU A 339 5.52 -3.06 4.88
CA GLU A 339 6.70 -3.57 5.57
C GLU A 339 7.92 -2.68 5.33
N GLU A 340 8.17 -2.21 4.11
CA GLU A 340 9.37 -1.40 3.78
C GLU A 340 9.31 0.07 4.27
N ARG A 341 8.13 0.58 4.56
CA ARG A 341 7.90 2.02 4.82
C ARG A 341 8.58 2.53 6.10
N PRO A 342 9.48 3.54 6.03
CA PRO A 342 10.15 4.12 7.20
C PRO A 342 9.21 5.02 8.01
N ALA A 343 9.45 5.14 9.32
CA ALA A 343 8.51 5.70 10.29
C ALA A 343 9.07 6.91 11.08
N ALA A 344 8.89 8.13 10.57
CA ALA A 344 9.35 9.35 11.26
C ALA A 344 8.84 9.48 12.71
N ARG A 345 7.69 8.88 13.04
CA ARG A 345 6.96 8.93 14.31
C ARG A 345 6.62 7.54 14.81
N GLU A 346 5.93 7.41 15.94
CA GLU A 346 5.36 6.12 16.30
C GLU A 346 4.31 5.74 15.27
N VAL A 347 4.41 4.55 14.67
CA VAL A 347 3.51 4.13 13.59
C VAL A 347 2.63 2.99 14.06
N ALA A 348 1.32 3.13 13.85
CA ALA A 348 0.37 2.04 13.89
C ALA A 348 0.06 1.59 12.46
N ARG A 349 0.54 0.40 12.05
CA ARG A 349 0.35 -0.15 10.69
C ARG A 349 -0.94 -0.97 10.63
N ARG A 350 -1.81 -0.63 9.67
CA ARG A 350 -3.11 -1.30 9.45
C ARG A 350 -3.25 -1.73 7.99
N LEU A 351 -3.41 -3.02 7.77
CA LEU A 351 -3.86 -3.55 6.48
C LEU A 351 -5.38 -3.68 6.52
N ILE A 352 -6.08 -2.84 5.75
CA ILE A 352 -7.53 -2.82 5.65
C ILE A 352 -7.94 -3.43 4.31
N TYR A 353 -8.74 -4.48 4.32
CA TYR A 353 -9.37 -4.99 3.10
C TYR A 353 -10.87 -4.78 3.10
N VAL A 354 -11.41 -4.40 1.94
CA VAL A 354 -12.84 -4.13 1.73
C VAL A 354 -13.47 -5.33 1.03
N ASP A 355 -14.31 -6.05 1.77
CA ASP A 355 -15.02 -7.23 1.30
C ASP A 355 -16.54 -6.95 1.31
N PRO A 356 -17.13 -6.56 0.17
CA PRO A 356 -18.55 -6.21 0.12
C PRO A 356 -19.47 -7.44 0.21
N ALA A 357 -18.96 -8.66 0.00
CA ALA A 357 -19.75 -9.88 -0.06
C ALA A 357 -19.02 -11.05 0.61
N PRO A 358 -18.82 -10.99 1.95
CA PRO A 358 -18.13 -12.04 2.67
C PRO A 358 -18.87 -13.38 2.57
N VAL A 359 -18.12 -14.48 2.48
CA VAL A 359 -18.68 -15.84 2.37
C VAL A 359 -19.27 -16.29 3.71
N ASP A 360 -20.50 -16.82 3.68
CA ASP A 360 -21.14 -17.43 4.84
C ASP A 360 -20.51 -18.79 5.17
N VAL A 361 -20.01 -18.95 6.39
CA VAL A 361 -19.52 -20.24 6.91
C VAL A 361 -20.67 -21.23 7.12
N SER A 362 -21.91 -20.74 7.20
CA SER A 362 -23.11 -21.51 7.58
C SER A 362 -23.89 -22.11 6.39
N GLU A 363 -23.56 -21.80 5.14
CA GLU A 363 -24.23 -22.40 3.99
C GLU A 363 -23.66 -23.81 3.67
N THR A 364 -23.95 -24.79 4.52
CA THR A 364 -24.10 -26.16 4.04
C THR A 364 -25.20 -26.15 2.98
N ARG A 365 -24.81 -26.25 1.71
CA ARG A 365 -25.71 -26.27 0.55
C ARG A 365 -26.63 -27.50 0.57
N GLU A 366 -27.68 -27.46 1.38
CA GLU A 366 -28.84 -28.35 1.28
C GLU A 366 -29.93 -27.65 0.47
N GLY A 367 -29.72 -27.54 -0.84
CA GLY A 367 -30.70 -27.02 -1.79
C GLY A 367 -30.48 -27.63 -3.18
N PRO A 368 -31.51 -27.72 -4.04
CA PRO A 368 -31.35 -28.26 -5.38
C PRO A 368 -30.27 -27.46 -6.13
N LEU A 369 -29.39 -28.17 -6.83
CA LEU A 369 -28.34 -27.60 -7.68
C LEU A 369 -28.97 -26.63 -8.70
N GLU A 370 -28.99 -25.33 -8.39
CA GLU A 370 -29.38 -24.31 -9.34
C GLU A 370 -28.41 -24.34 -10.53
N LEU A 371 -28.97 -24.39 -11.74
CA LEU A 371 -28.19 -24.34 -12.98
C LEU A 371 -27.27 -23.10 -12.95
N PRO A 372 -25.98 -23.24 -13.30
CA PRO A 372 -25.05 -22.12 -13.26
C PRO A 372 -25.57 -21.00 -14.17
N GLY A 373 -25.72 -19.80 -13.60
CA GLY A 373 -26.16 -18.63 -14.35
C GLY A 373 -25.23 -18.31 -15.53
N PHE A 374 -25.74 -17.56 -16.51
CA PHE A 374 -25.03 -17.19 -17.75
C PHE A 374 -23.57 -16.73 -17.53
N PHE A 375 -23.35 -15.83 -16.57
CA PHE A 375 -22.00 -15.32 -16.26
C PHE A 375 -21.08 -16.38 -15.63
N ARG A 376 -21.64 -17.31 -14.85
CA ARG A 376 -20.88 -18.42 -14.27
C ARG A 376 -20.41 -19.39 -15.36
N VAL A 377 -21.20 -19.56 -16.43
CA VAL A 377 -20.81 -20.32 -17.63
C VAL A 377 -19.70 -19.61 -18.41
N ILE A 378 -19.77 -18.29 -18.57
CA ILE A 378 -18.70 -17.51 -19.22
C ILE A 378 -17.40 -17.58 -18.40
N LEU A 379 -17.47 -17.40 -17.08
CA LEU A 379 -16.30 -17.55 -16.21
C LEU A 379 -15.73 -18.97 -16.26
N ALA A 380 -16.58 -20.00 -16.29
CA ALA A 380 -16.13 -21.38 -16.47
C ALA A 380 -15.45 -21.62 -17.84
N SER A 381 -15.86 -20.91 -18.89
CA SER A 381 -15.18 -20.99 -20.20
C SER A 381 -13.75 -20.43 -20.20
N LEU A 382 -13.42 -19.57 -19.22
CA LEU A 382 -12.08 -19.04 -18.99
C LEU A 382 -11.22 -19.92 -18.06
N ALA A 383 -11.66 -21.13 -17.72
CA ALA A 383 -10.95 -22.03 -16.80
C ALA A 383 -9.55 -22.49 -17.28
N HIS A 384 -9.16 -22.21 -18.52
CA HIS A 384 -7.79 -22.39 -19.01
C HIS A 384 -6.82 -21.36 -18.41
N ILE A 385 -7.33 -20.26 -17.87
CA ILE A 385 -6.56 -19.26 -17.14
C ILE A 385 -6.61 -19.61 -15.64
N PRO A 386 -5.48 -19.95 -15.00
CA PRO A 386 -5.46 -20.35 -13.60
C PRO A 386 -5.81 -19.17 -12.68
N ARG A 387 -6.65 -19.43 -11.68
CA ARG A 387 -6.98 -18.47 -10.61
C ARG A 387 -6.00 -18.59 -9.47
N ASN A 388 -5.56 -17.46 -8.94
CA ASN A 388 -4.74 -17.39 -7.74
C ASN A 388 -5.42 -16.49 -6.70
N GLU A 389 -5.97 -17.09 -5.65
CA GLU A 389 -6.59 -16.36 -4.52
C GLU A 389 -6.14 -16.92 -3.15
N PRO A 390 -4.85 -16.80 -2.78
CA PRO A 390 -4.35 -17.36 -1.55
C PRO A 390 -4.44 -16.36 -0.38
N ILE A 391 -5.58 -15.69 -0.18
CA ILE A 391 -5.74 -14.73 0.95
C ILE A 391 -5.33 -15.38 2.27
N GLY A 392 -5.77 -16.63 2.45
CA GLY A 392 -5.51 -17.37 3.67
C GLY A 392 -4.03 -17.64 3.88
N ASP A 393 -3.24 -17.75 2.80
CA ASP A 393 -1.81 -17.96 2.91
C ASP A 393 -1.08 -16.62 3.09
N ASP A 394 -1.49 -15.56 2.37
CA ASP A 394 -0.97 -14.19 2.57
C ASP A 394 -1.20 -13.70 4.02
N LEU A 395 -2.40 -13.91 4.57
CA LEU A 395 -2.72 -13.53 5.96
C LEU A 395 -2.02 -14.43 6.98
N LYS A 396 -1.82 -15.72 6.69
CA LYS A 396 -1.02 -16.60 7.56
C LYS A 396 0.44 -16.18 7.55
N GLU A 397 0.99 -15.82 6.39
CA GLU A 397 2.37 -15.32 6.26
C GLU A 397 2.52 -14.02 7.06
N LEU A 398 1.58 -13.09 6.93
CA LEU A 398 1.57 -11.86 7.71
C LEU A 398 1.50 -12.12 9.23
N GLU A 399 0.63 -13.03 9.68
CA GLU A 399 0.56 -13.40 11.11
C GLU A 399 1.82 -14.14 11.58
N GLN A 400 2.45 -14.94 10.73
CA GLN A 400 3.75 -15.55 11.04
C GLN A 400 4.85 -14.48 11.19
N ASN A 401 4.85 -13.46 10.32
CA ASN A 401 5.74 -12.31 10.41
C ASN A 401 5.48 -11.48 11.68
N ASN A 402 4.22 -11.25 12.05
CA ASN A 402 3.84 -10.57 13.29
C ASN A 402 4.30 -11.35 14.54
N ARG A 403 4.11 -12.68 14.57
CA ARG A 403 4.61 -13.52 15.67
C ARG A 403 6.12 -13.47 15.79
N ARG A 404 6.83 -13.54 14.65
CA ARG A 404 8.29 -13.42 14.60
C ARG A 404 8.73 -12.04 15.12
N SER A 405 7.99 -10.98 14.76
CA SER A 405 8.23 -9.63 15.22
C SER A 405 8.02 -9.48 16.74
N ARG A 406 6.92 -10.01 17.29
CA ARG A 406 6.70 -10.03 18.75
C ARG A 406 7.83 -10.74 19.50
N TRP A 407 8.21 -11.91 19.01
CA TRP A 407 9.29 -12.68 19.61
C TRP A 407 10.63 -11.94 19.54
N LEU A 408 10.97 -11.33 18.40
CA LEU A 408 12.19 -10.53 18.25
C LEU A 408 12.21 -9.32 19.19
N SER A 409 11.08 -8.62 19.34
CA SER A 409 10.97 -7.51 20.29
C SER A 409 11.24 -7.97 21.72
N GLN A 410 10.63 -9.07 22.15
CA GLN A 410 10.88 -9.66 23.48
C GLN A 410 12.34 -10.07 23.67
N LEU A 411 12.97 -10.62 22.63
CA LEU A 411 14.38 -11.00 22.67
C LEU A 411 15.28 -9.77 22.81
N ILE A 412 15.03 -8.71 22.05
CA ILE A 412 15.79 -7.44 22.14
C ILE A 412 15.69 -6.89 23.56
N ASP A 413 14.50 -6.87 24.14
CA ASP A 413 14.25 -6.36 25.49
C ASP A 413 14.98 -7.22 26.54
N ALA A 414 14.95 -8.55 26.41
CA ALA A 414 15.66 -9.47 27.29
C ALA A 414 17.19 -9.36 27.17
N THR A 415 17.71 -9.01 25.99
CA THR A 415 19.16 -8.84 25.75
C THR A 415 19.66 -7.48 26.25
N GLY A 416 18.76 -6.50 26.40
CA GLY A 416 19.03 -5.13 26.86
C GLY A 416 20.03 -5.02 28.02
N PRO A 417 19.74 -5.61 29.20
CA PRO A 417 20.61 -5.51 30.37
C PRO A 417 22.03 -6.06 30.15
N VAL A 418 22.17 -7.15 29.39
CA VAL A 418 23.46 -7.79 29.11
C VAL A 418 24.32 -6.90 28.22
N VAL A 419 23.74 -6.32 27.16
CA VAL A 419 24.44 -5.40 26.27
C VAL A 419 24.80 -4.11 27.00
N GLU A 420 23.88 -3.56 27.80
CA GLU A 420 24.15 -2.36 28.59
C GLU A 420 25.32 -2.57 29.56
N GLN A 421 25.44 -3.74 30.20
CA GLN A 421 26.57 -4.08 31.06
C GLN A 421 27.89 -4.16 30.27
N ALA A 422 27.89 -4.85 29.12
CA ALA A 422 29.08 -4.97 28.27
C ALA A 422 29.56 -3.61 27.75
N VAL A 423 28.65 -2.79 27.22
CA VAL A 423 28.97 -1.47 26.67
C VAL A 423 29.40 -0.48 27.77
N SER A 424 28.79 -0.56 28.96
CA SER A 424 29.17 0.32 30.08
C SER A 424 30.62 0.15 30.50
N SER A 425 31.22 -1.04 30.33
CA SER A 425 32.65 -1.27 30.58
C SER A 425 33.58 -0.59 29.57
N LEU A 426 33.08 -0.29 28.36
CA LEU A 426 33.84 0.31 27.27
C LEU A 426 33.74 1.85 27.25
N LEU A 427 32.71 2.40 27.89
CA LEU A 427 32.49 3.84 27.96
C LEU A 427 33.39 4.51 29.02
N PRO A 428 34.00 5.67 28.71
CA PRO A 428 34.84 6.37 29.68
C PRO A 428 34.01 6.94 30.84
N THR A 429 34.46 6.74 32.08
CA THR A 429 33.76 7.19 33.29
C THR A 429 33.96 8.67 33.64
N ARG A 430 35.02 9.32 33.12
CA ARG A 430 35.42 10.71 33.51
C ARG A 430 35.78 11.63 32.34
N ARG A 431 35.77 11.15 31.09
CA ARG A 431 36.10 11.97 29.91
C ARG A 431 34.83 12.28 29.11
N ALA A 432 34.78 13.46 28.50
CA ALA A 432 33.73 13.80 27.54
C ALA A 432 33.77 12.80 26.36
N ILE A 433 32.60 12.36 25.92
CA ILE A 433 32.45 11.47 24.78
C ILE A 433 32.54 12.33 23.52
N THR A 434 33.64 12.23 22.78
CA THR A 434 33.83 12.85 21.46
C THR A 434 33.55 11.83 20.36
N ALA A 435 33.35 12.28 19.11
CA ALA A 435 33.15 11.40 17.96
C ALA A 435 34.26 10.34 17.82
N GLU A 436 35.52 10.72 18.03
CA GLU A 436 36.67 9.80 17.94
C GLU A 436 36.63 8.72 19.05
N VAL A 437 36.29 9.11 20.28
CA VAL A 437 36.13 8.18 21.39
C VAL A 437 34.97 7.23 21.11
N LEU A 438 33.84 7.75 20.61
CA LEU A 438 32.67 6.95 20.25
C LEU A 438 33.00 5.93 19.16
N SER A 439 33.72 6.34 18.12
CA SER A 439 34.17 5.48 17.02
C SER A 439 35.08 4.35 17.52
N ARG A 440 35.95 4.62 18.50
CA ARG A 440 36.74 3.58 19.17
C ARG A 440 35.85 2.64 19.98
N CYS A 441 34.99 3.16 20.85
CA CYS A 441 34.08 2.34 21.67
C CYS A 441 33.18 1.44 20.80
N ARG A 442 32.69 1.94 19.67
CA ARG A 442 31.88 1.18 18.71
C ARG A 442 32.66 0.04 18.07
N ARG A 443 33.92 0.28 17.68
CA ARG A 443 34.82 -0.77 17.17
C ARG A 443 35.06 -1.83 18.23
N ASP A 444 35.43 -1.41 19.44
CA ASP A 444 35.73 -2.32 20.55
C ASP A 444 34.50 -3.15 20.94
N ALA A 445 33.32 -2.53 20.98
CA ALA A 445 32.05 -3.22 21.26
C ALA A 445 31.71 -4.25 20.19
N THR A 446 31.94 -3.92 18.92
CA THR A 446 31.71 -4.83 17.79
C THR A 446 32.66 -6.04 17.87
N THR A 447 33.94 -5.80 18.12
CA THR A 447 34.93 -6.88 18.33
C THR A 447 34.54 -7.76 19.52
N THR A 448 34.15 -7.15 20.65
CA THR A 448 33.71 -7.87 21.84
C THR A 448 32.48 -8.75 21.56
N ALA A 449 31.50 -8.23 20.81
CA ALA A 449 30.32 -8.99 20.42
C ALA A 449 30.69 -10.23 19.60
N PHE A 450 31.64 -10.09 18.67
CA PHE A 450 32.07 -11.18 17.80
C PHE A 450 32.89 -12.23 18.55
N GLU A 451 33.73 -11.82 19.50
CA GLU A 451 34.47 -12.73 20.37
C GLU A 451 33.53 -13.57 21.26
N GLN A 452 32.51 -12.92 21.86
CA GLN A 452 31.55 -13.59 22.74
C GLN A 452 30.57 -14.50 22.01
N ALA A 453 30.28 -14.25 20.73
CA ALA A 453 29.34 -15.03 19.94
C ALA A 453 29.80 -16.47 19.64
N GLY A 454 31.09 -16.78 19.80
CA GLY A 454 31.57 -18.15 19.61
C GLY A 454 31.36 -18.63 18.17
N PHE A 455 30.78 -19.83 18.03
CA PHE A 455 30.47 -20.44 16.73
C PHE A 455 29.33 -19.73 15.97
N ALA A 456 28.43 -19.02 16.66
CA ALA A 456 27.30 -18.34 16.04
C ALA A 456 27.73 -17.23 15.06
N PHE A 457 28.94 -16.68 15.26
CA PHE A 457 29.51 -15.68 14.37
C PHE A 457 29.68 -16.16 12.92
N LEU A 458 30.02 -17.44 12.70
CA LEU A 458 30.19 -17.98 11.35
C LEU A 458 28.90 -17.87 10.53
N ASN A 459 27.77 -18.21 11.14
CA ASN A 459 26.47 -18.09 10.50
C ASN A 459 26.13 -16.62 10.22
N TYR A 460 26.36 -15.74 11.20
CA TYR A 460 26.14 -14.31 11.05
C TYR A 460 26.98 -13.70 9.90
N GLN A 461 28.28 -14.00 9.85
CA GLN A 461 29.18 -13.49 8.81
C GLN A 461 28.77 -14.02 7.42
N SER A 462 28.49 -15.32 7.30
CA SER A 462 28.08 -15.95 6.05
C SER A 462 26.81 -15.31 5.50
N LEU A 463 25.77 -15.16 6.33
CA LEU A 463 24.52 -14.50 5.95
C LEU A 463 24.75 -13.05 5.52
N LYS A 464 25.65 -12.34 6.20
CA LYS A 464 25.93 -10.92 5.92
C LYS A 464 26.66 -10.74 4.59
N LEU A 465 27.63 -11.62 4.29
CA LEU A 465 28.33 -11.64 3.02
C LEU A 465 27.40 -12.03 1.87
N HIS A 466 26.50 -13.00 2.09
CA HIS A 466 25.51 -13.41 1.11
C HIS A 466 24.52 -12.28 0.79
N ALA A 467 23.92 -11.65 1.81
CA ALA A 467 23.01 -10.53 1.62
C ALA A 467 23.69 -9.33 0.91
N LEU A 468 24.97 -9.08 1.20
CA LEU A 468 25.75 -8.07 0.50
C LEU A 468 25.97 -8.45 -0.98
N ALA A 469 26.25 -9.71 -1.28
CA ALA A 469 26.41 -10.19 -2.65
C ALA A 469 25.14 -10.01 -3.48
N GLU A 470 23.97 -10.32 -2.91
CA GLU A 470 22.66 -10.08 -3.55
C GLU A 470 22.43 -8.60 -3.86
N ARG A 471 22.65 -7.72 -2.88
CA ARG A 471 22.52 -6.27 -3.06
C ARG A 471 23.44 -5.72 -4.15
N LEU A 472 24.69 -6.19 -4.19
CA LEU A 472 25.67 -5.78 -5.19
C LEU A 472 25.32 -6.32 -6.59
N ALA A 473 24.83 -7.55 -6.70
CA ALA A 473 24.38 -8.13 -7.97
C ALA A 473 23.24 -7.31 -8.58
N GLY A 474 22.19 -7.05 -7.81
CA GLY A 474 21.05 -6.25 -8.26
C GLY A 474 21.43 -4.80 -8.58
N LEU A 475 22.31 -4.18 -7.78
CA LEU A 475 22.83 -2.84 -8.07
C LEU A 475 23.62 -2.80 -9.38
N THR A 476 24.52 -3.77 -9.60
CA THR A 476 25.35 -3.87 -10.81
C THR A 476 24.49 -4.05 -12.06
N GLY A 477 23.43 -4.86 -11.97
CA GLY A 477 22.43 -5.01 -13.02
C GLY A 477 21.78 -3.68 -13.39
N ARG A 478 21.29 -2.93 -12.39
CA ARG A 478 20.63 -1.62 -12.61
C ARG A 478 21.58 -0.55 -13.16
N ILE A 479 22.80 -0.46 -12.65
CA ILE A 479 23.83 0.49 -13.12
C ILE A 479 24.13 0.27 -14.61
N SER A 480 24.19 -0.98 -15.07
CA SER A 480 24.53 -1.32 -16.46
C SER A 480 23.46 -0.96 -17.49
N ARG A 481 22.19 -0.73 -17.07
CA ARG A 481 21.02 -0.48 -17.94
C ARG A 481 20.79 -1.54 -19.03
N SER A 482 21.26 -2.76 -18.82
CA SER A 482 21.11 -3.86 -19.78
C SER A 482 19.66 -4.38 -19.84
N PRO A 483 19.09 -4.69 -21.02
CA PRO A 483 17.71 -5.16 -21.17
C PRO A 483 17.45 -6.57 -20.60
N ASP A 484 18.50 -7.38 -20.41
CA ASP A 484 18.42 -8.77 -19.94
C ASP A 484 18.86 -8.88 -18.46
N VAL A 485 18.16 -8.19 -17.57
CA VAL A 485 18.58 -7.95 -16.17
C VAL A 485 18.65 -9.24 -15.36
N GLN A 486 17.63 -10.10 -15.46
CA GLN A 486 17.44 -11.22 -14.53
C GLN A 486 18.49 -12.34 -14.71
N MET A 487 18.77 -12.75 -15.95
CA MET A 487 19.79 -13.77 -16.23
C MET A 487 21.20 -13.30 -15.88
N ARG A 488 21.47 -11.99 -15.99
CA ARG A 488 22.79 -11.40 -15.68
C ARG A 488 22.99 -11.16 -14.19
N GLU A 489 21.91 -10.95 -13.43
CA GLU A 489 21.95 -10.77 -11.97
C GLU A 489 22.38 -12.05 -11.24
N GLU A 490 21.86 -13.22 -11.64
CA GLU A 490 22.27 -14.50 -11.05
C GLU A 490 23.75 -14.82 -11.30
N ALA A 491 24.26 -14.53 -12.49
CA ALA A 491 25.67 -14.68 -12.82
C ALA A 491 26.56 -13.76 -11.95
N ALA A 492 26.14 -12.51 -11.77
CA ALA A 492 26.81 -11.56 -10.88
C ALA A 492 26.81 -12.05 -9.43
N LEU A 493 25.67 -12.53 -8.92
CA LEU A 493 25.53 -13.08 -7.57
C LEU A 493 26.48 -14.25 -7.34
N SER A 494 26.60 -15.17 -8.29
CA SER A 494 27.52 -16.31 -8.20
C SER A 494 28.98 -15.87 -8.08
N LEU A 495 29.40 -14.87 -8.86
CA LEU A 495 30.76 -14.35 -8.84
C LEU A 495 31.09 -13.63 -7.53
N PHE A 496 30.22 -12.73 -7.05
CA PHE A 496 30.41 -12.06 -5.76
C PHE A 496 30.45 -13.07 -4.61
N SER A 497 29.52 -14.03 -4.59
CA SER A 497 29.47 -15.07 -3.57
C SER A 497 30.75 -15.91 -3.54
N ARG A 498 31.27 -16.29 -4.72
CA ARG A 498 32.53 -17.04 -4.80
C ARG A 498 33.72 -16.23 -4.30
N HIS A 499 33.81 -14.96 -4.69
CA HIS A 499 34.88 -14.06 -4.24
C HIS A 499 34.86 -13.88 -2.72
N PHE A 500 33.68 -13.64 -2.12
CA PHE A 500 33.55 -13.49 -0.67
C PHE A 500 33.83 -14.78 0.09
N ASN A 501 33.38 -15.92 -0.42
CA ASN A 501 33.68 -17.23 0.19
C ASN A 501 35.17 -17.55 0.14
N LYS A 502 35.87 -17.17 -0.94
CA LYS A 502 37.32 -17.31 -1.04
C LYS A 502 38.05 -16.46 0.00
N LEU A 503 37.69 -15.18 0.13
CA LEU A 503 38.22 -14.29 1.16
C LEU A 503 37.98 -14.84 2.58
N ALA A 504 36.79 -15.40 2.83
CA ALA A 504 36.47 -16.00 4.12
C ALA A 504 37.27 -17.29 4.40
N ALA A 505 37.51 -18.11 3.38
CA ALA A 505 38.30 -19.35 3.51
C ALA A 505 39.81 -19.09 3.69
N ASP A 506 40.33 -18.01 3.11
CA ASP A 506 41.74 -17.63 3.18
C ASP A 506 42.10 -16.90 4.50
N SER A 507 41.11 -16.64 5.37
CA SER A 507 41.31 -15.97 6.67
C SER A 507 42.15 -16.82 7.64
N GLU A 508 43.18 -16.21 8.23
CA GLU A 508 44.05 -16.83 9.24
C GLU A 508 43.36 -17.03 10.60
N ASP A 509 42.41 -16.15 10.94
CA ASP A 509 41.48 -16.36 12.04
C ASP A 509 40.52 -17.46 11.59
N GLY A 510 40.60 -18.66 12.17
CA GLY A 510 39.79 -19.82 11.74
C GLY A 510 38.27 -19.60 11.79
N LEU A 511 37.82 -18.48 12.37
CA LEU A 511 36.42 -18.01 12.37
C LEU A 511 36.20 -16.68 11.61
N GLY A 512 37.23 -16.10 11.00
CA GLY A 512 37.14 -14.90 10.17
C GLY A 512 36.71 -13.63 10.89
N ARG A 513 36.78 -13.58 12.23
CA ARG A 513 36.17 -12.52 13.05
C ARG A 513 36.87 -11.18 12.90
N THR A 514 38.17 -11.23 12.68
CA THR A 514 39.06 -10.06 12.67
C THR A 514 39.84 -9.91 11.36
N ASP A 515 39.50 -10.69 10.32
CA ASP A 515 40.18 -10.60 9.04
C ASP A 515 40.11 -9.17 8.46
N PRO A 516 41.26 -8.51 8.21
CA PRO A 516 41.29 -7.14 7.75
C PRO A 516 40.57 -6.91 6.41
N HIS A 517 40.60 -7.88 5.49
CA HIS A 517 39.99 -7.76 4.16
C HIS A 517 38.46 -7.83 4.25
N ILE A 518 37.93 -8.79 5.03
CA ILE A 518 36.49 -8.91 5.25
C ILE A 518 35.94 -7.69 6.00
N VAL A 519 36.68 -7.24 7.03
CA VAL A 519 36.30 -6.03 7.78
C VAL A 519 36.33 -4.79 6.88
N ALA A 520 37.33 -4.65 6.00
CA ALA A 520 37.40 -3.55 5.05
C ALA A 520 36.25 -3.59 4.04
N LEU A 521 35.93 -4.77 3.50
CA LEU A 521 34.81 -4.98 2.58
C LEU A 521 33.47 -4.55 3.21
N LEU A 522 33.13 -5.09 4.39
CA LEU A 522 31.89 -4.75 5.09
C LEU A 522 31.86 -3.26 5.50
N ARG A 523 32.98 -2.69 5.94
CA ARG A 523 33.06 -1.26 6.22
C ARG A 523 32.89 -0.40 4.96
N GLY A 524 33.34 -0.87 3.81
CA GLY A 524 33.26 -0.14 2.54
C GLY A 524 31.88 -0.19 1.87
N LEU A 525 31.17 -1.32 2.00
CA LEU A 525 30.00 -1.61 1.15
C LEU A 525 28.70 -1.93 1.91
N ASP A 526 28.76 -2.25 3.21
CA ASP A 526 27.56 -2.67 3.96
C ASP A 526 26.73 -1.46 4.43
N VAL A 527 25.97 -0.91 3.49
CA VAL A 527 25.01 0.18 3.74
C VAL A 527 23.89 -0.29 4.67
N ASP A 528 23.40 -1.52 4.48
CA ASP A 528 22.23 -2.03 5.19
C ASP A 528 22.49 -2.16 6.69
N TYR A 529 23.68 -2.62 7.12
CA TYR A 529 24.07 -2.62 8.54
C TYR A 529 23.94 -1.24 9.20
N ARG A 530 24.30 -0.18 8.47
CA ARG A 530 24.21 1.20 8.98
C ARG A 530 22.75 1.66 9.08
N ILE A 531 21.93 1.33 8.08
CA ILE A 531 20.49 1.58 8.12
C ILE A 531 19.87 0.87 9.33
N ARG A 532 20.17 -0.42 9.54
CA ARG A 532 19.66 -1.18 10.71
C ARG A 532 20.09 -0.55 12.02
N ARG A 533 21.35 -0.12 12.15
CA ARG A 533 21.87 0.58 13.34
C ARG A 533 21.10 1.87 13.65
N LEU A 534 20.87 2.70 12.63
CA LEU A 534 20.13 3.95 12.81
C LEU A 534 18.65 3.70 13.13
N ARG A 535 18.01 2.73 12.47
CA ARG A 535 16.63 2.30 12.80
C ARG A 535 16.53 1.77 14.23
N PHE A 536 17.53 1.01 14.70
CA PHE A 536 17.58 0.54 16.08
C PHE A 536 17.70 1.70 17.08
N ALA A 537 18.52 2.72 16.77
CA ALA A 537 18.60 3.93 17.58
C ALA A 537 17.27 4.71 17.59
N ILE A 538 16.58 4.80 16.45
CA ILE A 538 15.23 5.41 16.36
C ILE A 538 14.22 4.64 17.20
N ARG A 539 14.24 3.31 17.20
CA ARG A 539 13.41 2.49 18.10
C ARG A 539 13.66 2.86 19.57
N LYS A 540 14.92 3.04 19.97
CA LYS A 540 15.26 3.48 21.33
C LYS A 540 14.70 4.88 21.63
N LEU A 541 14.78 5.81 20.68
CA LEU A 541 14.18 7.14 20.79
C LEU A 541 12.65 7.09 20.93
N ASN A 542 11.97 6.23 20.17
CA ASN A 542 10.51 6.00 20.29
C ASN A 542 10.12 5.53 21.70
N GLY A 543 10.99 4.72 22.34
CA GLY A 543 10.81 4.33 23.74
C GLY A 543 10.81 5.50 24.72
N PHE A 544 11.49 6.62 24.40
CA PHE A 544 11.57 7.78 25.30
C PHE A 544 10.31 8.63 25.34
N TYR A 545 9.40 8.50 24.37
CA TYR A 545 8.09 9.18 24.42
C TYR A 545 7.19 8.64 25.53
N HIS A 546 7.42 7.39 25.94
CA HIS A 546 6.69 6.72 27.00
C HIS A 546 7.31 7.10 28.35
N ALA A 547 6.83 8.20 28.95
CA ALA A 547 7.14 8.54 30.33
C ALA A 547 6.33 7.63 31.26
N ASP A 548 7.00 6.77 32.01
CA ASP A 548 6.36 6.01 33.07
C ASP A 548 5.84 7.01 34.11
N LYS A 549 4.54 6.98 34.42
CA LYS A 549 3.92 7.98 35.32
C LYS A 549 4.52 7.96 36.72
N ASP A 550 5.17 6.85 37.07
CA ASP A 550 5.86 6.63 38.34
C ASP A 550 7.38 6.96 38.29
N SER A 551 7.90 7.41 37.15
CA SER A 551 9.32 7.77 36.98
C SER A 551 9.65 9.15 37.54
N MET A 552 10.77 9.27 38.25
CA MET A 552 11.32 10.54 38.77
C MET A 552 12.05 11.37 37.70
N LEU A 553 12.06 10.93 36.43
CA LEU A 553 12.72 11.63 35.33
C LEU A 553 11.86 12.81 34.82
N PRO A 554 12.48 13.92 34.38
CA PRO A 554 11.73 15.00 33.75
C PRO A 554 11.02 14.50 32.50
N PRO A 555 9.83 15.05 32.15
CA PRO A 555 9.12 14.69 30.94
C PRO A 555 10.04 14.91 29.72
N PRO A 556 10.00 14.03 28.71
CA PRO A 556 10.83 14.17 27.51
C PRO A 556 10.44 15.43 26.73
N ASP A 557 11.43 16.10 26.14
CA ASP A 557 11.17 17.14 25.13
C ASP A 557 10.83 16.46 23.80
N ALA A 558 9.54 16.42 23.47
CA ALA A 558 9.04 15.78 22.25
C ALA A 558 9.62 16.43 20.99
N ASN A 559 9.75 17.76 20.95
CA ASN A 559 10.27 18.47 19.78
C ASN A 559 11.74 18.12 19.53
N ALA A 560 12.54 18.01 20.60
CA ALA A 560 13.93 17.59 20.51
C ALA A 560 14.08 16.15 20.03
N LEU A 561 13.21 15.24 20.48
CA LEU A 561 13.15 13.85 20.01
C LEU A 561 12.77 13.77 18.52
N ASP A 562 11.74 14.51 18.10
CA ASP A 562 11.29 14.57 16.70
C ASP A 562 12.37 15.14 15.78
N TYR A 563 13.04 16.22 16.21
CA TYR A 563 14.14 16.82 15.47
C TYR A 563 15.31 15.83 15.29
N LEU A 564 15.75 15.17 16.37
CA LEU A 564 16.81 14.18 16.30
C LEU A 564 16.43 13.00 15.38
N LYS A 565 15.19 12.52 15.47
CA LYS A 565 14.67 11.47 14.58
C LYS A 565 14.64 11.92 13.12
N GLY A 566 14.23 13.16 12.85
CA GLY A 566 14.25 13.75 11.52
C GLY A 566 15.63 13.69 10.88
N ILE A 567 16.67 14.09 11.63
CA ILE A 567 18.06 13.99 11.17
C ILE A 567 18.46 12.53 10.93
N LEU A 568 18.12 11.61 11.83
CA LEU A 568 18.45 10.18 11.65
C LEU A 568 17.76 9.58 10.41
N TYR A 569 16.54 10.00 10.10
CA TYR A 569 15.83 9.58 8.89
C TYR A 569 16.44 10.14 7.62
N GLU A 570 16.88 11.41 7.62
CA GLU A 570 17.65 11.99 6.53
C GLU A 570 18.96 11.20 6.28
N GLN A 571 19.65 10.79 7.35
CA GLN A 571 20.83 9.94 7.23
C GLN A 571 20.51 8.54 6.66
N ILE A 572 19.37 7.96 7.03
CA ILE A 572 18.90 6.69 6.43
C ILE A 572 18.60 6.86 4.95
N ASP A 573 17.95 7.95 4.54
CA ASP A 573 17.66 8.25 3.14
C ASP A 573 18.96 8.42 2.33
N HIS A 574 19.92 9.18 2.86
CA HIS A 574 21.24 9.31 2.24
C HIS A 574 21.94 7.96 2.07
N LEU A 575 21.88 7.08 3.08
CA LEU A 575 22.40 5.71 2.99
C LEU A 575 21.65 4.92 1.90
N GLY A 576 20.32 4.94 1.90
CA GLY A 576 19.49 4.26 0.91
C GLY A 576 19.79 4.69 -0.53
N TRP A 577 20.13 5.96 -0.74
CA TRP A 577 20.53 6.49 -2.04
C TRP A 577 21.75 5.77 -2.64
N ARG A 578 22.63 5.17 -1.82
CA ARG A 578 23.80 4.39 -2.30
C ARG A 578 23.39 3.09 -3.00
N TRP A 579 22.15 2.64 -2.86
CA TRP A 579 21.60 1.49 -3.57
C TRP A 579 20.85 1.86 -4.87
N THR A 580 20.84 3.15 -5.22
CA THR A 580 20.22 3.66 -6.46
C THR A 580 21.26 3.78 -7.57
N ASP A 581 20.91 3.36 -8.79
CA ASP A 581 21.78 3.42 -9.97
C ASP A 581 22.24 4.86 -10.29
N ARG A 582 21.35 5.83 -10.10
CA ARG A 582 21.61 7.27 -10.35
C ARG A 582 22.72 7.87 -9.48
N PHE A 583 23.08 7.22 -8.38
CA PHE A 583 24.17 7.67 -7.52
C PHE A 583 25.56 7.47 -8.15
N PHE A 584 25.67 6.50 -9.06
CA PHE A 584 26.94 6.09 -9.64
C PHE A 584 27.19 6.76 -11.00
N GLY A 585 28.42 7.23 -11.21
CA GLY A 585 28.83 7.88 -12.46
C GLY A 585 29.32 6.92 -13.54
N GLY A 586 29.72 7.48 -14.70
CA GLY A 586 30.08 6.72 -15.91
C GLY A 586 31.17 5.65 -15.70
N LYS A 587 32.16 5.89 -14.84
CA LYS A 587 33.21 4.89 -14.53
C LYS A 587 32.64 3.61 -13.92
N SER A 588 31.71 3.73 -12.97
CA SER A 588 31.06 2.55 -12.38
C SER A 588 30.17 1.85 -13.40
N GLN A 589 29.54 2.60 -14.30
CA GLN A 589 28.76 2.03 -15.40
C GLN A 589 29.63 1.19 -16.35
N GLU A 590 30.78 1.71 -16.78
CA GLU A 590 31.74 0.98 -17.63
C GLU A 590 32.24 -0.30 -16.95
N LEU A 591 32.58 -0.24 -15.65
CA LEU A 591 33.02 -1.40 -14.90
C LEU A 591 31.91 -2.44 -14.70
N SER A 592 30.68 -2.00 -14.43
CA SER A 592 29.52 -2.89 -14.32
C SER A 592 29.19 -3.57 -15.66
N GLU A 593 29.27 -2.85 -16.77
CA GLU A 593 29.04 -3.41 -18.11
C GLU A 593 30.13 -4.43 -18.49
N ALA A 594 31.40 -4.11 -18.23
CA ALA A 594 32.51 -5.03 -18.45
C ALA A 594 32.36 -6.30 -17.59
N PHE A 595 32.01 -6.14 -16.31
CA PHE A 595 31.78 -7.25 -15.40
C PHE A 595 30.65 -8.18 -15.88
N LEU A 596 29.48 -7.62 -16.25
CA LEU A 596 28.33 -8.41 -16.69
C LEU A 596 28.53 -9.08 -18.06
N THR A 597 29.19 -8.39 -18.99
CA THR A 597 29.51 -8.97 -20.31
C THR A 597 30.41 -10.19 -20.17
N THR A 598 31.44 -10.11 -19.31
CA THR A 598 32.34 -11.23 -19.06
C THR A 598 31.65 -12.36 -18.28
N ALA A 599 30.81 -12.02 -17.29
CA ALA A 599 30.03 -13.00 -16.52
C ALA A 599 29.09 -13.85 -17.38
N ALA A 600 28.51 -13.28 -18.44
CA ALA A 600 27.60 -13.98 -19.35
C ALA A 600 28.32 -14.77 -20.46
N GLY A 601 29.54 -14.36 -20.85
CA GLY A 601 30.22 -14.86 -22.04
C GLY A 601 31.22 -16.01 -21.82
N SER A 602 31.90 -16.08 -20.66
CA SER A 602 32.92 -17.09 -20.36
C SER A 602 33.32 -17.07 -18.86
N GLN A 603 33.43 -18.22 -18.19
CA GLN A 603 33.88 -18.29 -16.79
C GLN A 603 35.34 -17.85 -16.57
N TYR A 604 36.16 -17.77 -17.62
CA TYR A 604 37.56 -17.37 -17.54
C TYR A 604 37.72 -15.85 -17.56
N GLY A 605 38.37 -15.28 -16.54
CA GLY A 605 38.70 -13.85 -16.44
C GLY A 605 37.64 -12.97 -15.76
N ALA A 606 36.45 -13.48 -15.46
CA ALA A 606 35.40 -12.71 -14.77
C ALA A 606 35.80 -12.30 -13.34
N GLU A 607 36.65 -13.10 -12.67
CA GLU A 607 37.13 -12.82 -11.32
C GLU A 607 38.05 -11.58 -11.27
N ASP A 608 38.79 -11.29 -12.35
CA ASP A 608 39.70 -10.14 -12.45
C ASP A 608 38.95 -8.79 -12.46
N HIS A 609 37.64 -8.81 -12.76
CA HIS A 609 36.78 -7.63 -12.80
C HIS A 609 36.06 -7.36 -11.47
N VAL A 610 36.07 -8.30 -10.52
CA VAL A 610 35.37 -8.16 -9.23
C VAL A 610 36.02 -7.06 -8.39
N GLU A 611 37.32 -7.16 -8.13
CA GLU A 611 38.02 -6.20 -7.25
C GLU A 611 37.96 -4.75 -7.76
N PRO A 612 38.24 -4.45 -9.05
CA PRO A 612 38.12 -3.08 -9.56
C PRO A 612 36.71 -2.48 -9.42
N LEU A 613 35.68 -3.32 -9.60
CA LEU A 613 34.29 -2.90 -9.42
C LEU A 613 34.00 -2.60 -7.93
N LEU A 614 34.35 -3.51 -7.02
CA LEU A 614 34.15 -3.32 -5.57
C LEU A 614 34.90 -2.08 -5.05
N ASP A 615 36.11 -1.82 -5.55
CA ASP A 615 36.90 -0.64 -5.25
C ASP A 615 36.22 0.67 -5.70
N SER A 616 35.66 0.66 -6.91
CA SER A 616 34.92 1.80 -7.46
C SER A 616 33.67 2.08 -6.63
N LEU A 617 32.91 1.04 -6.30
CA LEU A 617 31.70 1.14 -5.47
C LEU A 617 32.04 1.65 -4.06
N THR A 618 33.07 1.10 -3.42
CA THR A 618 33.51 1.51 -2.07
C THR A 618 33.87 3.00 -2.01
N LYS A 619 34.65 3.48 -3.00
CA LYS A 619 35.05 4.90 -3.09
C LYS A 619 33.85 5.82 -3.29
N MET A 620 32.89 5.42 -4.13
CA MET A 620 31.68 6.20 -4.38
C MET A 620 30.75 6.22 -3.16
N MET A 621 30.57 5.08 -2.48
CA MET A 621 29.65 4.98 -1.33
C MET A 621 30.10 5.82 -0.13
N GLY A 622 31.42 5.91 0.11
CA GLY A 622 31.99 6.83 1.12
C GLY A 622 31.56 6.54 2.55
N LEU A 623 31.31 5.27 2.91
CA LEU A 623 30.63 4.92 4.16
C LEU A 623 31.43 5.23 5.43
N ALA A 624 32.76 5.32 5.34
CA ALA A 624 33.60 5.70 6.47
C ALA A 624 33.37 7.16 6.92
N ASP A 625 33.13 8.07 5.97
CA ASP A 625 32.83 9.47 6.28
C ASP A 625 31.44 9.62 6.91
N LEU A 626 30.47 8.83 6.43
CA LEU A 626 29.14 8.76 7.03
C LEU A 626 29.17 8.18 8.45
N ASP A 627 29.99 7.16 8.69
CA ASP A 627 30.18 6.61 10.04
C ASP A 627 30.72 7.68 11.01
N ARG A 628 31.67 8.51 10.56
CA ARG A 628 32.20 9.62 11.37
C ARG A 628 31.14 10.68 11.64
N LEU A 629 30.34 11.04 10.64
CA LEU A 629 29.21 11.96 10.78
C LEU A 629 28.17 11.44 11.77
N HIS A 630 27.85 10.14 11.72
CA HIS A 630 26.92 9.53 12.68
C HIS A 630 27.52 9.52 14.08
N ASP A 631 28.81 9.17 14.24
CA ASP A 631 29.48 9.20 15.53
C ASP A 631 29.45 10.63 16.14
N GLU A 632 29.59 11.67 15.31
CA GLU A 632 29.49 13.09 15.72
C GLU A 632 28.06 13.46 16.14
N LEU A 633 27.04 13.05 15.37
CA LEU A 633 25.63 13.23 15.69
C LEU A 633 25.26 12.63 17.06
N PHE A 634 25.70 11.41 17.35
CA PHE A 634 25.39 10.74 18.62
C PHE A 634 26.21 11.29 19.81
N ALA A 635 27.46 11.70 19.58
CA ALA A 635 28.31 12.24 20.64
C ALA A 635 27.96 13.68 21.03
N GLU A 636 27.58 14.51 20.06
CA GLU A 636 27.42 15.95 20.23
C GLU A 636 25.96 16.38 20.09
N THR A 637 25.35 16.23 18.91
CA THR A 637 23.96 16.68 18.65
C THR A 637 22.97 16.04 19.62
N ALA A 638 23.04 14.73 19.83
CA ALA A 638 22.14 14.03 20.75
C ALA A 638 22.38 14.41 22.22
N ARG A 639 23.59 14.83 22.60
CA ARG A 639 23.91 15.30 23.95
C ARG A 639 23.26 16.65 24.23
N ASP A 640 23.22 17.51 23.22
CA ASP A 640 22.70 18.87 23.36
C ASP A 640 21.16 18.88 23.34
N LEU A 641 20.54 17.86 22.73
CA LEU A 641 19.07 17.69 22.62
C LEU A 641 18.44 16.85 23.75
N LEU A 642 19.19 15.93 24.36
CA LEU A 642 18.66 14.99 25.35
C LEU A 642 19.23 15.25 26.74
N ASP A 643 18.47 14.90 27.78
CA ASP A 643 19.03 14.82 29.13
C ASP A 643 20.09 13.72 29.22
N ARG A 644 20.91 13.81 30.27
CA ARG A 644 22.05 12.92 30.47
C ARG A 644 21.66 11.44 30.48
N ASP A 645 20.54 11.07 31.08
CA ASP A 645 20.17 9.67 31.23
C ASP A 645 19.66 9.09 29.90
N ARG A 646 18.82 9.84 29.17
CA ARG A 646 18.36 9.47 27.82
C ARG A 646 19.52 9.44 26.82
N HIS A 647 20.42 10.44 26.85
CA HIS A 647 21.61 10.48 26.00
C HIS A 647 22.51 9.26 26.22
N MET A 648 22.82 8.94 27.48
CA MET A 648 23.65 7.77 27.80
C MET A 648 22.96 6.45 27.43
N SER A 649 21.65 6.36 27.61
CA SER A 649 20.87 5.19 27.19
C SER A 649 20.90 5.00 25.67
N LEU A 650 20.73 6.07 24.90
CA LEU A 650 20.83 6.06 23.44
C LEU A 650 22.24 5.66 22.97
N LEU A 651 23.28 6.23 23.57
CA LEU A 651 24.67 5.90 23.25
C LEU A 651 24.98 4.43 23.49
N ARG A 652 24.51 3.86 24.60
CA ARG A 652 24.69 2.42 24.89
C ARG A 652 24.03 1.56 23.81
N SER A 653 22.82 1.90 23.38
CA SER A 653 22.12 1.20 22.29
C SER A 653 22.83 1.35 20.95
N TYR A 654 23.35 2.54 20.62
CA TYR A 654 24.08 2.80 19.38
C TYR A 654 25.42 2.05 19.30
N ILE A 655 26.22 2.09 20.36
CA ILE A 655 27.51 1.39 20.46
C ILE A 655 27.29 -0.12 20.52
N GLY A 656 26.30 -0.56 21.28
CA GLY A 656 25.96 -1.96 21.49
C GLY A 656 25.25 -2.63 20.31
N PHE A 657 24.97 -1.90 19.22
CA PHE A 657 24.19 -2.43 18.10
C PHE A 657 24.77 -3.73 17.52
N GLY A 658 26.09 -3.91 17.50
CA GLY A 658 26.73 -5.15 17.04
C GLY A 658 26.25 -6.42 17.78
N PHE A 659 25.93 -6.31 19.06
CA PHE A 659 25.37 -7.43 19.84
C PHE A 659 23.93 -7.74 19.39
N TYR A 660 23.11 -6.72 19.17
CA TYR A 660 21.73 -6.90 18.72
C TYR A 660 21.67 -7.42 17.28
N ASP A 661 22.49 -6.88 16.37
CA ASP A 661 22.53 -7.32 14.97
C ASP A 661 22.95 -8.79 14.86
N LEU A 662 23.88 -9.25 15.72
CA LEU A 662 24.31 -10.64 15.74
C LEU A 662 23.18 -11.63 16.04
N ILE A 663 22.19 -11.21 16.85
CA ILE A 663 21.06 -12.06 17.22
C ILE A 663 19.89 -11.88 16.25
N THR A 664 19.63 -10.64 15.83
CA THR A 664 18.44 -10.28 15.05
C THR A 664 18.61 -10.55 13.55
N PHE A 665 19.77 -10.25 12.97
CA PHE A 665 20.00 -10.38 11.53
C PHE A 665 19.83 -11.82 11.01
N PRO A 666 20.34 -12.88 11.68
CA PRO A 666 20.15 -14.26 11.21
C PRO A 666 18.69 -14.74 11.19
N VAL A 667 17.84 -14.13 12.01
CA VAL A 667 16.40 -14.43 12.07
C VAL A 667 15.63 -13.65 11.00
N LEU A 668 16.01 -12.39 10.78
CA LEU A 668 15.32 -11.52 9.84
C LEU A 668 15.61 -11.92 8.39
N GLN A 669 16.84 -12.34 8.08
CA GLN A 669 17.32 -12.79 6.74
C GLN A 669 17.06 -11.80 5.57
N ARG A 670 16.41 -10.67 5.83
CA ARG A 670 16.17 -9.54 4.94
C ARG A 670 16.83 -8.29 5.51
N ASN A 671 17.21 -7.38 4.62
CA ASN A 671 17.77 -6.08 4.99
C ASN A 671 16.74 -5.14 5.63
N ASP A 672 15.48 -5.57 5.68
CA ASP A 672 14.38 -4.85 6.29
C ASP A 672 14.33 -5.10 7.79
N PHE A 673 15.21 -4.40 8.50
CA PHE A 673 14.96 -4.00 9.88
C PHE A 673 13.96 -2.85 9.90
N SER A 674 12.97 -2.84 8.99
CA SER A 674 11.82 -1.98 9.18
C SER A 674 11.22 -2.39 10.52
N GLU A 675 10.94 -1.38 11.32
CA GLU A 675 10.72 -1.50 12.75
C GLU A 675 9.86 -2.71 13.05
N VAL A 676 10.35 -3.58 13.94
CA VAL A 676 9.64 -4.77 14.41
C VAL A 676 8.32 -4.32 15.06
N THR A 677 7.30 -4.13 14.23
CA THR A 677 6.01 -3.54 14.52
C THR A 677 4.98 -4.37 13.81
N GLU A 678 3.94 -4.74 14.54
CA GLU A 678 2.90 -5.60 14.01
C GLU A 678 2.05 -4.83 13.00
N ILE A 679 1.74 -5.49 11.89
CA ILE A 679 0.75 -5.00 10.94
C ILE A 679 -0.56 -5.67 11.32
N LEU A 680 -1.49 -4.89 11.87
CA LEU A 680 -2.81 -5.40 12.24
C LEU A 680 -3.71 -5.42 11.01
N VAL A 681 -4.53 -6.46 10.89
CA VAL A 681 -5.42 -6.66 9.75
C VAL A 681 -6.86 -6.35 10.15
N ASP A 682 -7.50 -5.47 9.39
CA ASP A 682 -8.89 -5.06 9.58
C ASP A 682 -9.70 -5.36 8.32
N ARG A 683 -10.98 -5.69 8.50
CA ARG A 683 -11.94 -5.84 7.41
C ARG A 683 -12.98 -4.74 7.49
N ILE A 684 -13.35 -4.20 6.33
CA ILE A 684 -14.57 -3.41 6.15
C ILE A 684 -15.53 -4.23 5.28
N SER A 685 -16.62 -4.67 5.88
CA SER A 685 -17.72 -5.35 5.20
C SER A 685 -19.06 -4.94 5.80
N PRO A 686 -20.18 -5.19 5.09
CA PRO A 686 -21.53 -5.08 5.63
C PRO A 686 -21.77 -5.74 6.99
N ARG A 687 -20.94 -6.73 7.36
CA ARG A 687 -21.10 -7.54 8.58
C ARG A 687 -20.24 -7.10 9.75
N ASP A 688 -19.29 -6.19 9.53
CA ASP A 688 -18.34 -5.80 10.57
C ASP A 688 -18.76 -4.54 11.34
N ALA A 689 -19.83 -3.89 10.90
CA ALA A 689 -20.35 -2.66 11.50
C ALA A 689 -21.45 -2.98 12.53
N ASP A 690 -21.03 -3.40 13.72
CA ASP A 690 -21.92 -3.83 14.79
C ASP A 690 -22.66 -2.65 15.45
N SER A 691 -22.16 -1.42 15.31
CA SER A 691 -22.77 -0.25 15.96
C SER A 691 -24.14 0.15 15.39
N LEU A 692 -24.37 -0.14 14.11
CA LEU A 692 -25.63 0.11 13.39
C LEU A 692 -26.26 -1.23 12.95
N TYR A 693 -26.17 -2.24 13.81
CA TYR A 693 -26.63 -3.57 13.47
C TYR A 693 -28.13 -3.57 13.11
N THR A 694 -28.41 -4.06 11.91
CA THR A 694 -29.77 -4.25 11.42
C THR A 694 -29.93 -5.73 11.08
N GLU A 695 -30.81 -6.44 11.79
CA GLU A 695 -31.08 -7.86 11.51
C GLU A 695 -31.46 -8.06 10.03
N GLY A 696 -30.80 -9.00 9.35
CA GLY A 696 -31.09 -9.34 7.95
C GLY A 696 -30.59 -8.34 6.90
N PHE A 697 -29.63 -7.46 7.25
CA PHE A 697 -29.03 -6.53 6.29
C PHE A 697 -28.29 -7.25 5.15
N GLU A 698 -28.67 -6.96 3.90
CA GLU A 698 -27.94 -7.34 2.70
C GLU A 698 -27.83 -6.16 1.73
N LEU A 699 -26.67 -6.02 1.09
CA LEU A 699 -26.49 -5.06 0.00
C LEU A 699 -27.41 -5.43 -1.17
N LYS A 700 -28.16 -4.45 -1.67
CA LYS A 700 -29.13 -4.65 -2.76
C LYS A 700 -28.41 -5.01 -4.06
N GLY A 701 -27.19 -4.53 -4.24
CA GLY A 701 -26.31 -4.83 -5.35
C GLY A 701 -25.88 -6.30 -5.44
N LYS A 702 -25.93 -7.07 -4.34
CA LYS A 702 -25.63 -8.51 -4.31
C LYS A 702 -26.57 -9.32 -5.20
N SER A 703 -27.81 -8.84 -5.39
CA SER A 703 -28.79 -9.45 -6.27
C SER A 703 -28.29 -9.54 -7.73
N LEU A 704 -28.90 -10.43 -8.51
CA LEU A 704 -28.53 -10.66 -9.93
C LEU A 704 -27.04 -11.00 -10.14
N ASN A 705 -26.43 -11.78 -9.23
CA ASN A 705 -24.99 -12.10 -9.22
C ASN A 705 -24.09 -10.86 -9.12
N ALA A 706 -24.34 -9.99 -8.13
CA ALA A 706 -23.60 -8.74 -7.92
C ALA A 706 -23.79 -7.65 -8.99
N PHE A 707 -24.82 -7.74 -9.85
CA PHE A 707 -25.16 -6.69 -10.83
C PHE A 707 -26.35 -5.81 -10.41
N GLY A 708 -27.01 -6.12 -9.30
CA GLY A 708 -28.29 -5.53 -8.91
C GLY A 708 -28.29 -4.00 -8.97
N ALA A 709 -27.25 -3.35 -8.45
CA ALA A 709 -27.23 -1.90 -8.31
C ALA A 709 -27.20 -1.20 -9.69
N PHE A 710 -26.72 -1.83 -10.76
CA PHE A 710 -26.79 -1.22 -12.09
C PHE A 710 -28.19 -1.13 -12.68
N PHE A 711 -29.15 -1.88 -12.14
CA PHE A 711 -30.53 -1.87 -12.63
C PHE A 711 -31.40 -0.83 -11.95
N ASN A 712 -31.13 -0.46 -10.70
CA ASN A 712 -32.01 0.41 -9.92
C ASN A 712 -31.22 1.52 -9.22
N ARG A 713 -31.63 2.78 -9.42
CA ARG A 713 -30.99 3.94 -8.78
C ARG A 713 -31.11 3.89 -7.25
N SER A 714 -32.25 3.49 -6.70
CA SER A 714 -32.42 3.38 -5.24
C SER A 714 -31.55 2.30 -4.62
N TRP A 715 -31.14 1.29 -5.40
CA TRP A 715 -30.19 0.28 -4.94
C TRP A 715 -28.76 0.82 -4.96
N ARG A 716 -28.40 1.66 -5.93
CA ARG A 716 -27.11 2.36 -5.93
C ARG A 716 -26.98 3.30 -4.75
N GLU A 717 -27.98 4.16 -4.55
CA GLU A 717 -27.99 5.13 -3.45
C GLU A 717 -27.96 4.42 -2.09
N HIS A 718 -28.69 3.29 -1.94
CA HIS A 718 -28.64 2.46 -0.75
C HIS A 718 -27.25 1.88 -0.47
N ASP A 719 -26.67 1.17 -1.45
CA ASP A 719 -25.37 0.51 -1.25
C ASP A 719 -24.24 1.53 -1.03
N TYR A 720 -24.35 2.70 -1.68
CA TYR A 720 -23.45 3.82 -1.49
C TYR A 720 -23.51 4.38 -0.06
N LEU A 721 -24.72 4.68 0.45
CA LEU A 721 -24.93 5.18 1.81
C LEU A 721 -24.37 4.21 2.86
N TRP A 722 -24.72 2.92 2.76
CA TRP A 722 -24.24 1.90 3.68
C TRP A 722 -22.73 1.66 3.58
N GLY A 723 -22.14 1.84 2.39
CA GLY A 723 -20.69 1.88 2.22
C GLY A 723 -20.02 2.95 3.09
N ARG A 724 -20.61 4.15 3.15
CA ARG A 724 -20.11 5.22 4.03
C ARG A 724 -20.30 4.86 5.50
N LEU A 725 -21.51 4.48 5.91
CA LEU A 725 -21.84 4.20 7.32
C LEU A 725 -20.99 3.06 7.89
N ASN A 726 -20.83 1.95 7.15
CA ASN A 726 -20.01 0.82 7.61
C ASN A 726 -18.53 1.18 7.69
N ALA A 727 -18.01 1.94 6.72
CA ALA A 727 -16.64 2.43 6.77
C ALA A 727 -16.42 3.32 7.98
N ALA A 728 -17.35 4.25 8.26
CA ALA A 728 -17.24 5.15 9.38
C ALA A 728 -17.14 4.42 10.73
N ASP A 729 -17.98 3.42 10.97
CA ASP A 729 -17.91 2.62 12.21
C ASP A 729 -16.55 1.92 12.39
N ARG A 730 -16.07 1.28 11.32
CA ARG A 730 -14.78 0.58 11.33
C ARG A 730 -13.62 1.54 11.50
N LEU A 731 -13.62 2.66 10.80
CA LEU A 731 -12.57 3.68 10.88
C LEU A 731 -12.48 4.29 12.29
N VAL A 732 -13.60 4.58 12.94
CA VAL A 732 -13.60 5.03 14.35
C VAL A 732 -12.93 3.99 15.24
N SER A 733 -13.28 2.71 15.08
CA SER A 733 -12.71 1.62 15.87
C SER A 733 -11.20 1.45 15.65
N ILE A 734 -10.74 1.61 14.40
CA ILE A 734 -9.31 1.55 14.05
C ILE A 734 -8.54 2.72 14.66
N VAL A 735 -9.08 3.94 14.60
CA VAL A 735 -8.47 5.14 15.19
C VAL A 735 -8.35 5.02 16.71
N LEU A 736 -9.40 4.56 17.39
CA LEU A 736 -9.37 4.31 18.84
C LEU A 736 -8.35 3.24 19.21
N SER A 737 -8.28 2.14 18.45
CA SER A 737 -7.29 1.08 18.67
C SER A 737 -5.85 1.56 18.48
N ALA A 738 -5.60 2.50 17.55
CA ALA A 738 -4.30 3.13 17.37
C ALA A 738 -3.92 4.06 18.54
N ALA A 739 -4.90 4.73 19.15
CA ALA A 739 -4.68 5.57 20.33
C ALA A 739 -4.31 4.75 21.58
N GLY A 740 -4.84 3.51 21.69
CA GLY A 740 -4.65 2.59 22.82
C GLY A 740 -5.99 2.11 23.39
N GLU A 741 -6.00 1.00 24.13
CA GLU A 741 -7.21 0.49 24.79
C GLU A 741 -7.67 1.39 25.94
N GLY A 742 -8.98 1.62 26.06
CA GLY A 742 -9.58 2.36 27.18
C GLY A 742 -9.27 3.86 27.22
N VAL A 743 -8.81 4.44 26.11
CA VAL A 743 -8.37 5.85 26.02
C VAL A 743 -9.51 6.84 26.26
N LEU A 744 -10.71 6.55 25.75
CA LEU A 744 -11.90 7.39 25.93
C LEU A 744 -13.00 6.64 26.67
N PRO A 745 -13.79 7.33 27.53
CA PRO A 745 -15.02 6.78 28.09
C PRO A 745 -16.01 6.38 26.99
N GLN A 746 -16.69 5.24 27.17
CA GLN A 746 -17.67 4.73 26.20
C GLN A 746 -18.74 5.75 25.77
N PRO A 747 -19.28 6.62 26.66
CA PRO A 747 -20.22 7.66 26.26
C PRO A 747 -19.66 8.66 25.24
N GLN A 748 -18.38 9.04 25.36
CA GLN A 748 -17.73 9.96 24.42
C GLN A 748 -17.49 9.29 23.06
N VAL A 749 -17.15 7.99 23.08
CA VAL A 749 -17.02 7.20 21.83
C VAL A 749 -18.35 7.10 21.10
N ASN A 750 -19.43 6.81 21.84
CA ASN A 750 -20.78 6.75 21.30
C ASN A 750 -21.21 8.11 20.70
N GLN A 751 -20.90 9.19 21.42
CA GLN A 751 -21.15 10.56 20.98
C GLN A 751 -20.43 10.89 19.67
N ALA A 752 -19.14 10.56 19.56
CA ALA A 752 -18.36 10.79 18.35
C ALA A 752 -18.89 9.96 17.16
N ARG A 753 -19.25 8.70 17.37
CA ARG A 753 -19.88 7.86 16.33
C ARG A 753 -21.20 8.46 15.84
N ALA A 754 -22.08 8.85 16.75
CA ALA A 754 -23.37 9.45 16.40
C ALA A 754 -23.19 10.73 15.56
N ARG A 755 -22.27 11.62 15.95
CA ARG A 755 -21.95 12.83 15.16
C ARG A 755 -21.51 12.51 13.74
N ILE A 756 -20.61 11.54 13.57
CA ILE A 756 -20.11 11.16 12.25
C ILE A 756 -21.26 10.59 11.40
N PHE A 757 -22.09 9.70 11.95
CA PHE A 757 -23.22 9.14 11.21
C PHE A 757 -24.25 10.19 10.82
N LEU A 758 -24.62 11.10 11.73
CA LEU A 758 -25.56 12.19 11.44
C LEU A 758 -24.99 13.16 10.40
N ALA A 759 -23.69 13.47 10.46
CA ALA A 759 -23.04 14.29 9.45
C ALA A 759 -23.07 13.65 8.05
N ILE A 760 -22.92 12.32 7.97
CA ILE A 760 -23.06 11.56 6.71
C ILE A 760 -24.49 11.69 6.18
N LEU A 761 -25.50 11.50 7.03
CA LEU A 761 -26.90 11.63 6.62
C LEU A 761 -27.22 13.07 6.17
N GLN A 762 -26.75 14.08 6.89
CA GLN A 762 -26.95 15.49 6.56
C GLN A 762 -26.37 15.81 5.17
N GLU A 763 -25.16 15.34 4.88
CA GLU A 763 -24.50 15.59 3.59
C GLU A 763 -25.21 14.90 2.42
N GLU A 764 -25.83 13.74 2.66
CA GLU A 764 -26.44 12.91 1.62
C GLU A 764 -27.95 13.13 1.45
N ARG A 765 -28.63 13.76 2.41
CA ARG A 765 -30.09 14.00 2.39
C ARG A 765 -30.57 14.74 1.15
N GLU A 766 -29.77 15.68 0.63
CA GLU A 766 -30.08 16.43 -0.60
C GLU A 766 -29.56 15.75 -1.89
N LYS A 767 -28.69 14.75 -1.76
CA LYS A 767 -28.02 14.08 -2.89
C LYS A 767 -28.70 12.74 -3.26
N LEU A 768 -29.17 11.99 -2.27
CA LEU A 768 -29.77 10.65 -2.44
C LEU A 768 -31.30 10.72 -2.51
N LEU A 769 -31.79 11.21 -3.65
CA LEU A 769 -33.19 11.57 -3.86
C LEU A 769 -34.17 10.38 -3.94
N THR A 770 -33.67 9.15 -4.11
CA THR A 770 -34.51 7.96 -4.33
C THR A 770 -34.67 7.08 -3.11
N ILE A 771 -34.02 7.42 -1.98
CA ILE A 771 -34.10 6.68 -0.72
C ILE A 771 -34.36 7.58 0.52
N PRO A 772 -35.22 8.62 0.47
CA PRO A 772 -35.44 9.52 1.61
C PRO A 772 -35.96 8.76 2.85
N GLU A 773 -36.84 7.78 2.65
CA GLU A 773 -37.38 6.94 3.73
C GLU A 773 -36.30 6.10 4.43
N GLU A 774 -35.27 5.66 3.70
CA GLU A 774 -34.16 4.91 4.29
C GLU A 774 -33.25 5.84 5.10
N ILE A 775 -33.03 7.08 4.64
CA ILE A 775 -32.28 8.08 5.39
C ILE A 775 -32.99 8.40 6.71
N ASP A 776 -34.30 8.63 6.67
CA ASP A 776 -35.09 8.89 7.87
C ASP A 776 -35.09 7.70 8.83
N ARG A 777 -35.24 6.48 8.30
CA ARG A 777 -35.13 5.24 9.08
C ARG A 777 -33.78 5.10 9.78
N VAL A 778 -32.68 5.41 9.08
CA VAL A 778 -31.34 5.34 9.66
C VAL A 778 -31.11 6.47 10.67
N ASP A 779 -31.64 7.66 10.45
CA ASP A 779 -31.61 8.78 11.41
C ASP A 779 -32.31 8.38 12.72
N ASP A 780 -33.52 7.84 12.63
CA ASP A 780 -34.27 7.30 13.77
C ASP A 780 -33.51 6.17 14.48
N LEU A 781 -32.88 5.28 13.72
CA LEU A 781 -32.06 4.21 14.26
C LEU A 781 -30.87 4.76 15.06
N ILE A 782 -30.12 5.72 14.51
CA ILE A 782 -28.99 6.37 15.20
C ILE A 782 -29.47 7.02 16.49
N ARG A 783 -30.57 7.78 16.45
CA ARG A 783 -31.14 8.44 17.64
C ARG A 783 -31.63 7.45 18.68
N SER A 784 -32.13 6.28 18.27
CA SER A 784 -32.56 5.21 19.18
C SER A 784 -31.38 4.50 19.86
N ILE A 785 -30.27 4.30 19.13
CA ILE A 785 -29.05 3.64 19.64
C ILE A 785 -28.26 4.59 20.54
N TYR A 786 -28.31 5.90 20.25
CA TYR A 786 -27.58 6.94 20.97
C TYR A 786 -28.51 8.02 21.57
N PRO A 787 -29.39 7.67 22.53
CA PRO A 787 -30.42 8.56 23.05
C PRO A 787 -29.86 9.78 23.80
N ASP A 788 -28.71 9.63 24.46
CA ASP A 788 -28.04 10.70 25.21
C ASP A 788 -27.59 11.87 24.30
N PHE A 789 -27.55 11.68 22.98
CA PHE A 789 -27.19 12.71 22.01
C PHE A 789 -28.39 13.49 21.47
N ALA A 790 -29.59 12.89 21.47
CA ALA A 790 -30.80 13.52 20.93
C ALA A 790 -31.24 14.78 21.69
N HIS A 791 -30.87 14.90 22.96
CA HIS A 791 -31.26 16.03 23.83
C HIS A 791 -30.34 17.25 23.77
N VAL A 792 -29.22 17.20 23.02
CA VAL A 792 -28.24 18.31 22.98
C VAL A 792 -28.45 19.24 21.78
N GLU A 793 -29.07 18.77 20.68
CA GLU A 793 -29.30 19.59 19.47
C GLU A 793 -30.67 20.30 19.44
N GLU A 794 -31.65 19.90 20.28
CA GLU A 794 -32.94 20.60 20.34
C GLU A 794 -32.89 21.94 21.11
N GLU A 795 -31.78 22.25 21.80
CA GLU A 795 -31.60 23.49 22.58
C GLU A 795 -30.55 24.48 22.01
N ALA A 796 -30.01 24.25 20.80
CA ALA A 796 -28.98 25.10 20.17
C ALA A 796 -29.52 26.04 19.08
#